data_AF-A0A812Y528-F1
#
_entry.id   AF-A0A812Y528-F1
#
_cell.length_a   1.000
_cell.length_b   1.000
_cell.length_c   1.000
_cell.angle_alpha   90.00
_cell.angle_beta   90.00
_cell.angle_gamma   90.00
#
_symmetry.space_group_name_H-M   'P 1'
#
loop_
_entity.id
_entity.type
_entity.pdbx_description
1 polymer ?
#
loop_
_entity_poly.entity_id
_entity_poly.type
_entity_poly.pdbx_seq_one_letter_code
_entity_poly.pdbx_strand_id
1 'polypeptide(L)'
;DGSTIHLLRVSSQKGVGGFQVNGGLVLQRSSITVQHAAAEIFGAALVGGETFATDGSLLRVLLAFASAGTAGISAGGNLQINNGSMVQIEGAHGSTAALYARSDLIVEGHSAIQISHVSSSGNWALSAGMFTQHLRIIGSSTVSISHASSRGRAAGILADDILLAEGSLLSLHNVSAEEGGGGFYSKGSVEITNSSAIKISQARSGGHGGGFSAGNLTVVNLSTVDVADATSEQQGGGFSATTLDAFEVSSWKVSLLLTVMASTTASTVSMAASFGGGFFCKKDLTIAGSSKIIIAGRAGGGFLADGEVIISQSSRLQIRNCAANRDAGGFNAQRFVQVMENSTVEMQGVTAGRYGGGFAAFGDIQVNASKLLIANATAVAWDGGGFIADKSMQVVENSEVEILGVIAGSHGGGFAAFGDIQVQGASILISEASAGKNCGGFMVNGSLQVTTSQLHLKQAKAARSGGGFCVEEDTELHTSRLDVSEAQASSDGGGMNLHGKLHLHGSFVTIQSSGNVPEPREESDCSCSSSESTSQAPAAAFRGGGLYAQAIVAVDSEIFVSGLPEADLAVEGSGAFVKGPVQLVNSTLQFRELLGATALTSHCLELSGSALSLQGATDVGLSLQNSNCSCNKTLDVR
;
A
#
# COMPACT_ATOMS: atom_id res chain seq x y z
N ASP A 1 -43.00 -26.93 21.80
CA ASP A 1 -43.65 -26.68 20.51
C ASP A 1 -44.81 -25.73 20.72
N GLY A 2 -44.97 -24.71 19.87
CA GLY A 2 -46.10 -23.78 19.89
C GLY A 2 -46.29 -23.02 21.21
N SER A 3 -45.27 -23.00 22.05
CA SER A 3 -45.33 -22.54 23.44
C SER A 3 -44.60 -21.21 23.62
N THR A 4 -45.09 -20.40 24.55
CA THR A 4 -44.50 -19.11 24.91
C THR A 4 -44.18 -19.08 26.40
N ILE A 5 -42.95 -18.67 26.74
CA ILE A 5 -42.47 -18.51 28.12
C ILE A 5 -42.00 -17.06 28.31
N HIS A 6 -42.48 -16.41 29.37
CA HIS A 6 -42.03 -15.08 29.78
C HIS A 6 -41.51 -15.12 31.22
N LEU A 7 -40.25 -14.76 31.41
CA LEU A 7 -39.61 -14.62 32.72
C LEU A 7 -39.30 -13.14 32.95
N LEU A 8 -39.90 -12.55 33.99
CA LEU A 8 -39.77 -11.12 34.29
C LEU A 8 -39.17 -10.93 35.68
N ARG A 9 -38.11 -10.12 35.78
CA ARG A 9 -37.48 -9.73 37.06
C ARG A 9 -37.04 -10.93 37.89
N VAL A 10 -36.32 -11.84 37.24
CA VAL A 10 -35.81 -13.06 37.84
C VAL A 10 -34.37 -12.83 38.32
N SER A 11 -34.06 -13.21 39.55
CA SER A 11 -32.72 -13.03 40.09
C SER A 11 -32.27 -14.20 40.95
N SER A 12 -30.98 -14.47 40.92
CA SER A 12 -30.35 -15.46 41.79
C SER A 12 -29.08 -14.90 42.42
N GLN A 13 -28.90 -15.16 43.71
CA GLN A 13 -27.66 -14.82 44.39
C GLN A 13 -26.50 -15.75 44.01
N LYS A 14 -26.80 -16.96 43.52
CA LYS A 14 -25.81 -17.97 43.11
C LYS A 14 -26.31 -18.74 41.90
N GLY A 15 -25.48 -18.89 40.87
CA GLY A 15 -25.83 -19.68 39.68
C GLY A 15 -26.57 -18.87 38.61
N VAL A 16 -27.80 -19.26 38.28
CA VAL A 16 -28.53 -18.80 37.08
C VAL A 16 -29.72 -17.90 37.47
N GLY A 17 -29.82 -16.73 36.84
CA GLY A 17 -30.85 -15.72 37.14
C GLY A 17 -32.18 -15.99 36.46
N GLY A 18 -32.19 -16.50 35.23
CA GLY A 18 -33.41 -16.86 34.50
C GLY A 18 -33.74 -18.35 34.58
N PHE A 19 -33.31 -19.15 33.59
CA PHE A 19 -33.63 -20.58 33.58
C PHE A 19 -32.41 -21.46 33.28
N GLN A 20 -32.44 -22.67 33.81
CA GLN A 20 -31.41 -23.69 33.61
C GLN A 20 -32.02 -24.96 33.01
N VAL A 21 -31.41 -25.49 31.96
CA VAL A 21 -31.74 -26.79 31.37
C VAL A 21 -30.48 -27.65 31.38
N ASN A 22 -30.45 -28.74 32.14
CA ASN A 22 -29.23 -29.56 32.30
C ASN A 22 -28.88 -30.39 31.05
N GLY A 23 -29.90 -30.81 30.29
CA GLY A 23 -29.74 -31.55 29.04
C GLY A 23 -29.66 -30.59 27.85
N GLY A 24 -30.57 -30.72 26.89
CA GLY A 24 -30.69 -29.78 25.76
C GLY A 24 -32.01 -29.02 25.76
N LEU A 25 -32.06 -27.93 24.99
CA LEU A 25 -33.26 -27.13 24.76
C LEU A 25 -33.63 -27.17 23.28
N VAL A 26 -34.85 -27.61 22.96
CA VAL A 26 -35.38 -27.55 21.59
C VAL A 26 -36.60 -26.64 21.57
N LEU A 27 -36.52 -25.56 20.80
CA LEU A 27 -37.61 -24.63 20.51
C LEU A 27 -38.08 -24.89 19.08
N GLN A 28 -39.35 -25.26 18.94
CA GLN A 28 -40.02 -25.42 17.66
C GLN A 28 -41.28 -24.55 17.67
N ARG A 29 -41.39 -23.60 16.73
CA ARG A 29 -42.50 -22.62 16.69
C ARG A 29 -42.77 -21.98 18.07
N SER A 30 -41.72 -21.72 18.84
CA SER A 30 -41.81 -21.38 20.27
C SER A 30 -41.10 -20.06 20.57
N SER A 31 -41.54 -19.37 21.61
CA SER A 31 -40.89 -18.15 22.08
C SER A 31 -40.52 -18.20 23.55
N ILE A 32 -39.31 -17.76 23.88
CA ILE A 32 -38.87 -17.54 25.25
C ILE A 32 -38.37 -16.10 25.36
N THR A 33 -38.90 -15.35 26.32
CA THR A 33 -38.42 -14.01 26.66
C THR A 33 -37.99 -13.95 28.13
N VAL A 34 -36.77 -13.51 28.37
CA VAL A 34 -36.22 -13.23 29.70
C VAL A 34 -35.94 -11.74 29.81
N GLN A 35 -36.50 -11.07 30.82
CA GLN A 35 -36.33 -9.63 31.02
C GLN A 35 -35.93 -9.29 32.46
N HIS A 36 -34.96 -8.38 32.62
CA HIS A 36 -34.44 -7.94 33.91
C HIS A 36 -33.89 -9.11 34.74
N ALA A 37 -33.02 -9.93 34.14
CA ALA A 37 -32.42 -11.06 34.83
C ALA A 37 -31.09 -10.68 35.48
N ALA A 38 -30.84 -11.15 36.70
CA ALA A 38 -29.58 -10.87 37.40
C ALA A 38 -29.06 -12.11 38.13
N ALA A 39 -27.78 -12.41 37.97
CA ALA A 39 -27.15 -13.54 38.65
C ALA A 39 -25.68 -13.30 38.99
N GLU A 40 -25.13 -14.17 39.84
CA GLU A 40 -23.69 -14.19 40.06
C GLU A 40 -22.94 -14.76 38.85
N ILE A 41 -23.41 -15.85 38.22
CA ILE A 41 -22.65 -16.62 37.21
C ILE A 41 -23.30 -16.59 35.82
N PHE A 42 -24.63 -16.75 35.74
CA PHE A 42 -25.33 -16.80 34.46
C PHE A 42 -26.60 -15.96 34.51
N GLY A 43 -26.63 -14.84 33.78
CA GLY A 43 -27.70 -13.85 33.89
C GLY A 43 -29.06 -14.42 33.46
N ALA A 44 -29.23 -14.72 32.17
CA ALA A 44 -30.54 -15.09 31.63
C ALA A 44 -30.74 -16.59 31.43
N ALA A 45 -29.84 -17.30 30.76
CA ALA A 45 -30.05 -18.72 30.44
C ALA A 45 -28.77 -19.55 30.49
N LEU A 46 -28.87 -20.73 31.10
CA LEU A 46 -27.85 -21.78 31.04
C LEU A 46 -28.47 -23.07 30.50
N VAL A 47 -27.96 -23.56 29.38
CA VAL A 47 -28.31 -24.86 28.81
C VAL A 47 -27.05 -25.73 28.85
N GLY A 48 -27.06 -26.82 29.62
CA GLY A 48 -25.90 -27.68 29.84
C GLY A 48 -25.44 -28.46 28.61
N GLY A 49 -26.33 -28.65 27.63
CA GLY A 49 -26.10 -29.37 26.38
C GLY A 49 -26.48 -28.54 25.16
N GLU A 50 -27.00 -29.20 24.13
CA GLU A 50 -27.30 -28.57 22.84
C GLU A 50 -28.57 -27.73 22.88
N THR A 51 -28.58 -26.64 22.14
CA THR A 51 -29.73 -25.75 21.98
C THR A 51 -30.10 -25.63 20.51
N PHE A 52 -31.36 -25.91 20.19
CA PHE A 52 -31.90 -25.83 18.84
C PHE A 52 -33.11 -24.89 18.83
N ALA A 53 -33.05 -23.84 18.02
CA ALA A 53 -34.20 -22.99 17.70
C ALA A 53 -34.56 -23.18 16.23
N THR A 54 -35.78 -23.65 15.98
CA THR A 54 -36.26 -23.97 14.62
C THR A 54 -37.69 -23.50 14.39
N ASP A 55 -38.10 -23.51 13.12
CA ASP A 55 -39.43 -23.23 12.62
C ASP A 55 -39.99 -21.88 13.14
N GLY A 56 -39.22 -20.80 12.95
CA GLY A 56 -39.64 -19.45 13.36
C GLY A 56 -39.63 -19.20 14.86
N SER A 57 -38.93 -20.03 15.65
CA SER A 57 -38.77 -19.81 17.10
C SER A 57 -38.01 -18.51 17.44
N LEU A 58 -38.32 -17.93 18.59
CA LEU A 58 -37.71 -16.69 19.11
C LEU A 58 -37.14 -16.91 20.51
N LEU A 59 -35.86 -16.61 20.71
CA LEU A 59 -35.24 -16.53 22.03
C LEU A 59 -34.76 -15.11 22.29
N ARG A 60 -35.37 -14.45 23.28
CA ARG A 60 -35.15 -13.03 23.57
C ARG A 60 -34.65 -12.81 25.00
N VAL A 61 -33.59 -12.04 25.15
CA VAL A 61 -33.05 -11.60 26.44
C VAL A 61 -32.96 -10.07 26.46
N LEU A 62 -33.58 -9.45 27.46
CA LEU A 62 -33.62 -8.00 27.63
C LEU A 62 -33.09 -7.63 29.02
N LEU A 63 -32.06 -6.80 29.09
CA LEU A 63 -31.49 -6.25 30.32
C LEU A 63 -31.08 -7.37 31.30
N ALA A 64 -29.98 -8.05 30.99
CA ALA A 64 -29.47 -9.15 31.80
C ALA A 64 -28.10 -8.81 32.40
N PHE A 65 -27.88 -9.21 33.65
CA PHE A 65 -26.65 -8.94 34.38
C PHE A 65 -26.05 -10.22 34.96
N ALA A 66 -24.74 -10.38 34.82
CA ALA A 66 -23.97 -11.43 35.48
C ALA A 66 -22.66 -10.85 36.05
N SER A 67 -22.40 -10.99 37.36
CA SER A 67 -21.17 -10.45 37.95
C SER A 67 -19.91 -11.26 37.63
N ALA A 68 -20.10 -12.54 37.30
CA ALA A 68 -19.13 -13.47 36.76
C ALA A 68 -19.85 -14.22 35.63
N GLY A 69 -19.17 -14.61 34.55
CA GLY A 69 -19.77 -15.40 33.48
C GLY A 69 -20.69 -14.66 32.48
N THR A 70 -21.65 -15.41 31.92
CA THR A 70 -22.44 -15.04 30.72
C THR A 70 -23.76 -14.39 31.12
N ALA A 71 -23.98 -13.14 30.71
CA ALA A 71 -25.21 -12.43 31.06
C ALA A 71 -26.42 -12.86 30.22
N GLY A 72 -26.23 -13.20 28.94
CA GLY A 72 -27.32 -13.65 28.08
C GLY A 72 -27.50 -15.18 28.10
N ILE A 73 -27.20 -15.83 26.98
CA ILE A 73 -27.47 -17.25 26.75
C ILE A 73 -26.15 -18.02 26.74
N SER A 74 -26.06 -19.07 27.55
CA SER A 74 -24.93 -20.00 27.57
C SER A 74 -25.40 -21.40 27.18
N ALA A 75 -24.85 -21.96 26.09
CA ALA A 75 -25.03 -23.33 25.65
C ALA A 75 -23.74 -24.13 25.88
N GLY A 76 -23.85 -25.22 26.64
CA GLY A 76 -22.76 -26.12 26.99
C GLY A 76 -22.32 -27.04 25.85
N GLY A 77 -23.11 -27.12 24.77
CA GLY A 77 -22.78 -27.79 23.51
C GLY A 77 -22.98 -26.87 22.31
N ASN A 78 -23.56 -27.43 21.24
CA ASN A 78 -23.89 -26.69 20.03
C ASN A 78 -25.10 -25.77 20.24
N LEU A 79 -25.12 -24.64 19.56
CA LEU A 79 -26.27 -23.76 19.43
C LEU A 79 -26.60 -23.60 17.94
N GLN A 80 -27.78 -24.09 17.54
CA GLN A 80 -28.26 -24.02 16.16
C GLN A 80 -29.54 -23.20 16.07
N ILE A 81 -29.58 -22.28 15.12
CA ILE A 81 -30.72 -21.40 14.82
C ILE A 81 -31.05 -21.59 13.35
N ASN A 82 -32.22 -22.17 13.05
CA ASN A 82 -32.61 -22.60 11.72
C ASN A 82 -34.05 -22.18 11.37
N ASN A 83 -34.42 -22.25 10.10
CA ASN A 83 -35.78 -22.14 9.57
C ASN A 83 -36.48 -20.84 10.00
N GLY A 84 -35.80 -19.71 9.79
CA GLY A 84 -36.32 -18.37 10.10
C GLY A 84 -36.40 -18.07 11.59
N SER A 85 -35.65 -18.80 12.43
CA SER A 85 -35.58 -18.52 13.86
C SER A 85 -34.72 -17.31 14.19
N MET A 86 -34.95 -16.74 15.38
CA MET A 86 -34.28 -15.53 15.83
C MET A 86 -33.79 -15.64 17.28
N VAL A 87 -32.56 -15.19 17.51
CA VAL A 87 -32.04 -14.88 18.85
C VAL A 87 -31.84 -13.37 18.96
N GLN A 88 -32.40 -12.76 20.00
CA GLN A 88 -32.23 -11.33 20.27
C GLN A 88 -31.74 -11.10 21.70
N ILE A 89 -30.64 -10.35 21.85
CA ILE A 89 -30.09 -9.97 23.15
C ILE A 89 -29.86 -8.46 23.19
N GLU A 90 -30.40 -7.80 24.21
CA GLU A 90 -30.26 -6.36 24.40
C GLU A 90 -29.93 -6.03 25.85
N GLY A 91 -28.92 -5.19 26.08
CA GLY A 91 -28.59 -4.71 27.43
C GLY A 91 -27.97 -5.79 28.33
N ALA A 92 -27.12 -6.65 27.78
CA ALA A 92 -26.46 -7.71 28.55
C ALA A 92 -25.09 -7.26 29.07
N HIS A 93 -24.90 -7.32 30.39
CA HIS A 93 -23.67 -6.89 31.08
C HIS A 93 -23.10 -8.05 31.89
N GLY A 94 -21.96 -8.58 31.47
CA GLY A 94 -21.36 -9.79 32.05
C GLY A 94 -19.85 -9.70 32.24
N SER A 95 -19.23 -10.80 32.67
CA SER A 95 -17.77 -10.97 32.53
C SER A 95 -17.36 -11.69 31.27
N THR A 96 -18.29 -12.35 30.57
CA THR A 96 -18.05 -13.02 29.28
C THR A 96 -19.00 -12.47 28.21
N ALA A 97 -19.27 -13.27 27.17
CA ALA A 97 -20.15 -12.90 26.07
C ALA A 97 -21.63 -12.81 26.48
N ALA A 98 -22.41 -12.08 25.67
CA ALA A 98 -23.86 -12.10 25.69
C ALA A 98 -24.40 -13.44 25.17
N LEU A 99 -23.73 -14.04 24.19
CA LEU A 99 -24.03 -15.36 23.66
C LEU A 99 -22.79 -16.27 23.73
N TYR A 100 -22.91 -17.40 24.40
CA TYR A 100 -21.84 -18.38 24.55
C TYR A 100 -22.32 -19.74 24.02
N ALA A 101 -21.55 -20.32 23.10
CA ALA A 101 -21.67 -21.72 22.69
C ALA A 101 -20.32 -22.41 22.92
N ARG A 102 -20.31 -23.56 23.60
CA ARG A 102 -19.04 -24.25 23.90
C ARG A 102 -18.38 -24.82 22.65
N SER A 103 -19.18 -25.26 21.69
CA SER A 103 -18.74 -25.88 20.42
C SER A 103 -19.22 -25.03 19.24
N ASP A 104 -20.10 -25.54 18.39
CA ASP A 104 -20.53 -24.85 17.18
C ASP A 104 -21.68 -23.88 17.44
N LEU A 105 -21.62 -22.74 16.77
CA LEU A 105 -22.74 -21.82 16.61
C LEU A 105 -23.13 -21.75 15.14
N ILE A 106 -24.28 -22.33 14.81
CA ILE A 106 -24.77 -22.45 13.43
C ILE A 106 -26.02 -21.60 13.26
N VAL A 107 -25.98 -20.66 12.32
CA VAL A 107 -27.11 -19.82 11.91
C VAL A 107 -27.41 -20.11 10.45
N GLU A 108 -28.57 -20.69 10.19
CA GLU A 108 -28.93 -21.17 8.85
C GLU A 108 -30.42 -20.97 8.52
N GLY A 109 -30.79 -21.18 7.26
CA GLY A 109 -32.20 -21.16 6.83
C GLY A 109 -32.89 -19.81 7.06
N HIS A 110 -32.26 -18.71 6.64
CA HIS A 110 -32.77 -17.34 6.79
C HIS A 110 -32.97 -16.91 8.25
N SER A 111 -32.14 -17.44 9.16
CA SER A 111 -32.22 -17.13 10.58
C SER A 111 -31.43 -15.87 10.94
N ALA A 112 -31.67 -15.35 12.15
CA ALA A 112 -31.06 -14.12 12.61
C ALA A 112 -30.55 -14.17 14.06
N ILE A 113 -29.38 -13.58 14.29
CA ILE A 113 -28.92 -13.18 15.63
C ILE A 113 -28.81 -11.65 15.67
N GLN A 114 -29.40 -11.04 16.69
CA GLN A 114 -29.28 -9.61 16.97
C GLN A 114 -28.80 -9.38 18.40
N ILE A 115 -27.65 -8.73 18.56
CA ILE A 115 -27.07 -8.40 19.87
C ILE A 115 -26.82 -6.90 19.92
N SER A 116 -27.31 -6.21 20.96
CA SER A 116 -27.06 -4.78 21.10
C SER A 116 -26.86 -4.32 22.55
N HIS A 117 -26.08 -3.26 22.73
CA HIS A 117 -25.81 -2.63 24.02
C HIS A 117 -25.27 -3.64 25.04
N VAL A 118 -24.18 -4.32 24.66
CA VAL A 118 -23.59 -5.38 25.48
C VAL A 118 -22.20 -4.99 25.96
N SER A 119 -21.86 -5.38 27.18
CA SER A 119 -20.52 -5.12 27.71
C SER A 119 -19.99 -6.30 28.52
N SER A 120 -18.71 -6.61 28.32
CA SER A 120 -18.00 -7.57 29.17
C SER A 120 -16.94 -6.87 30.02
N SER A 121 -16.99 -7.07 31.33
CA SER A 121 -16.06 -6.50 32.30
C SER A 121 -15.48 -7.56 33.22
N GLY A 122 -14.16 -7.53 33.43
CA GLY A 122 -13.45 -8.45 34.32
C GLY A 122 -12.19 -9.02 33.69
N ASN A 123 -11.36 -9.66 34.52
CA ASN A 123 -10.06 -10.21 34.10
C ASN A 123 -10.18 -11.40 33.13
N TRP A 124 -11.38 -11.99 33.03
CA TRP A 124 -11.69 -13.08 32.09
C TRP A 124 -12.62 -12.63 30.97
N ALA A 125 -12.68 -11.32 30.70
CA ALA A 125 -13.39 -10.80 29.54
C ALA A 125 -12.79 -11.41 28.27
N LEU A 126 -13.56 -12.26 27.62
CA LEU A 126 -13.18 -12.88 26.35
C LEU A 126 -13.77 -12.10 25.18
N SER A 127 -15.10 -11.97 25.18
CA SER A 127 -15.90 -11.22 24.20
C SER A 127 -17.13 -10.62 24.88
N ALA A 128 -17.67 -9.52 24.36
CA ALA A 128 -18.93 -8.95 24.84
C ALA A 128 -20.15 -9.47 24.07
N GLY A 129 -20.04 -9.66 22.75
CA GLY A 129 -21.11 -10.16 21.90
C GLY A 129 -21.24 -11.68 21.95
N MET A 130 -20.38 -12.38 21.21
CA MET A 130 -20.43 -13.84 21.00
C MET A 130 -19.10 -14.52 21.32
N PHE A 131 -19.18 -15.74 21.86
CA PHE A 131 -18.06 -16.66 22.02
C PHE A 131 -18.45 -18.07 21.56
N THR A 132 -17.66 -18.66 20.67
CA THR A 132 -17.86 -20.02 20.14
C THR A 132 -16.52 -20.62 19.66
N GLN A 133 -16.43 -21.93 19.43
CA GLN A 133 -15.28 -22.51 18.74
C GLN A 133 -15.39 -22.27 17.24
N HIS A 134 -16.54 -22.62 16.64
CA HIS A 134 -16.77 -22.48 15.22
C HIS A 134 -18.08 -21.73 14.98
N LEU A 135 -17.99 -20.60 14.29
CA LEU A 135 -19.16 -19.83 13.84
C LEU A 135 -19.46 -20.13 12.38
N ARG A 136 -20.68 -20.56 12.08
CA ARG A 136 -21.15 -20.80 10.72
C ARG A 136 -22.42 -19.99 10.46
N ILE A 137 -22.35 -19.09 9.49
CA ILE A 137 -23.49 -18.29 9.03
C ILE A 137 -23.74 -18.66 7.57
N ILE A 138 -24.82 -19.42 7.33
CA ILE A 138 -25.13 -20.02 6.02
C ILE A 138 -26.62 -19.85 5.70
N GLY A 139 -27.06 -20.27 4.52
CA GLY A 139 -28.46 -20.21 4.10
C GLY A 139 -29.07 -18.81 4.15
N SER A 140 -28.35 -17.79 3.67
CA SER A 140 -28.77 -16.38 3.64
C SER A 140 -29.17 -15.85 5.03
N SER A 141 -28.43 -16.25 6.05
CA SER A 141 -28.68 -15.85 7.44
C SER A 141 -27.92 -14.58 7.82
N THR A 142 -28.34 -13.97 8.93
CA THR A 142 -27.79 -12.69 9.38
C THR A 142 -27.34 -12.73 10.84
N VAL A 143 -26.17 -12.16 11.11
CA VAL A 143 -25.70 -11.89 12.47
C VAL A 143 -25.38 -10.40 12.57
N SER A 144 -26.00 -9.71 13.52
CA SER A 144 -25.78 -8.28 13.76
C SER A 144 -25.42 -8.02 15.21
N ILE A 145 -24.31 -7.33 15.44
CA ILE A 145 -23.88 -6.88 16.77
C ILE A 145 -23.64 -5.38 16.75
N SER A 146 -24.25 -4.65 17.68
CA SER A 146 -24.04 -3.21 17.80
C SER A 146 -23.81 -2.73 19.24
N HIS A 147 -23.05 -1.64 19.40
CA HIS A 147 -22.78 -1.04 20.71
C HIS A 147 -22.22 -2.07 21.71
N ALA A 148 -21.16 -2.77 21.30
CA ALA A 148 -20.51 -3.79 22.10
C ALA A 148 -19.16 -3.29 22.62
N SER A 149 -18.88 -3.48 23.91
CA SER A 149 -17.60 -3.07 24.50
C SER A 149 -17.01 -4.17 25.38
N SER A 150 -15.73 -4.49 25.17
CA SER A 150 -15.04 -5.56 25.89
C SER A 150 -13.68 -5.11 26.38
N ARG A 151 -13.34 -5.50 27.62
CA ARG A 151 -11.94 -5.44 28.12
C ARG A 151 -11.04 -6.55 27.57
N GLY A 152 -11.61 -7.46 26.79
CA GLY A 152 -10.94 -8.65 26.27
C GLY A 152 -10.48 -8.52 24.82
N ARG A 153 -10.39 -9.69 24.17
CA ARG A 153 -9.86 -9.90 22.82
C ARG A 153 -10.79 -9.55 21.66
N ALA A 154 -12.08 -9.37 21.93
CA ALA A 154 -13.05 -8.98 20.91
C ALA A 154 -14.24 -8.30 21.58
N ALA A 155 -14.87 -7.35 20.90
CA ALA A 155 -16.14 -6.79 21.39
C ALA A 155 -17.33 -7.50 20.75
N GLY A 156 -17.27 -7.77 19.44
CA GLY A 156 -18.32 -8.49 18.73
C GLY A 156 -18.20 -10.00 18.90
N ILE A 157 -17.23 -10.64 18.24
CA ILE A 157 -17.14 -12.11 18.17
C ILE A 157 -15.74 -12.60 18.52
N LEU A 158 -15.65 -13.60 19.39
CA LEU A 158 -14.44 -14.40 19.56
C LEU A 158 -14.74 -15.84 19.13
N ALA A 159 -14.06 -16.29 18.08
CA ALA A 159 -14.15 -17.65 17.56
C ALA A 159 -12.77 -18.24 17.27
N ASP A 160 -12.66 -19.56 17.12
CA ASP A 160 -11.47 -20.14 16.49
C ASP A 160 -11.64 -20.05 14.97
N ASP A 161 -12.75 -20.52 14.38
CA ASP A 161 -13.06 -20.38 12.94
C ASP A 161 -14.38 -19.66 12.66
N ILE A 162 -14.44 -18.96 11.52
CA ILE A 162 -15.65 -18.28 11.04
C ILE A 162 -15.88 -18.63 9.56
N LEU A 163 -17.04 -19.19 9.25
CA LEU A 163 -17.52 -19.43 7.89
C LEU A 163 -18.77 -18.60 7.61
N LEU A 164 -18.70 -17.79 6.55
CA LEU A 164 -19.84 -17.11 5.95
C LEU A 164 -20.07 -17.63 4.54
N ALA A 165 -21.22 -18.24 4.29
CA ALA A 165 -21.56 -18.77 2.98
C ALA A 165 -23.02 -18.48 2.58
N GLU A 166 -23.31 -18.70 1.31
CA GLU A 166 -24.67 -18.76 0.76
C GLU A 166 -25.47 -17.44 0.93
N GLY A 167 -24.85 -16.32 0.58
CA GLY A 167 -25.49 -15.00 0.65
C GLY A 167 -25.70 -14.46 2.06
N SER A 168 -24.91 -14.94 3.02
CA SER A 168 -25.06 -14.57 4.44
C SER A 168 -24.39 -13.24 4.76
N LEU A 169 -24.82 -12.60 5.85
CA LEU A 169 -24.32 -11.30 6.30
C LEU A 169 -23.89 -11.32 7.77
N LEU A 170 -22.67 -10.86 8.04
CA LEU A 170 -22.20 -10.47 9.36
C LEU A 170 -22.04 -8.95 9.42
N SER A 171 -22.72 -8.29 10.35
CA SER A 171 -22.68 -6.84 10.54
C SER A 171 -22.27 -6.47 11.96
N LEU A 172 -21.20 -5.70 12.11
CA LEU A 172 -20.69 -5.23 13.38
C LEU A 172 -20.60 -3.69 13.37
N HIS A 173 -21.19 -3.03 14.36
CA HIS A 173 -21.23 -1.57 14.42
C HIS A 173 -20.97 -1.02 15.81
N ASN A 174 -20.07 -0.04 15.95
CA ASN A 174 -19.74 0.58 17.24
C ASN A 174 -19.28 -0.49 18.25
N VAL A 175 -18.14 -1.10 17.94
CA VAL A 175 -17.59 -2.27 18.62
C VAL A 175 -16.18 -1.96 19.10
N SER A 176 -15.92 -2.07 20.41
CA SER A 176 -14.64 -1.64 20.99
C SER A 176 -14.06 -2.69 21.93
N ALA A 177 -12.82 -3.10 21.67
CA ALA A 177 -12.06 -4.05 22.48
C ALA A 177 -10.76 -3.43 23.01
N GLU A 178 -10.38 -3.75 24.25
CA GLU A 178 -9.12 -3.26 24.82
C GLU A 178 -7.89 -4.06 24.31
N GLU A 179 -8.01 -5.35 23.98
CA GLU A 179 -6.85 -6.16 23.54
C GLU A 179 -6.72 -6.33 22.02
N GLY A 180 -7.77 -6.69 21.30
CA GLY A 180 -7.67 -7.10 19.89
C GLY A 180 -9.01 -7.11 19.18
N GLY A 181 -9.01 -7.20 17.84
CA GLY A 181 -10.17 -7.61 17.05
C GLY A 181 -11.47 -6.87 17.40
N GLY A 182 -11.47 -5.53 17.28
CA GLY A 182 -12.54 -4.68 17.82
C GLY A 182 -13.94 -5.18 17.45
N GLY A 183 -14.16 -5.50 16.18
CA GLY A 183 -15.30 -6.28 15.71
C GLY A 183 -15.21 -7.75 16.07
N PHE A 184 -14.27 -8.49 15.48
CA PHE A 184 -14.07 -9.89 15.85
C PHE A 184 -12.61 -10.32 15.91
N TYR A 185 -12.37 -11.41 16.63
CA TYR A 185 -11.09 -12.09 16.73
C TYR A 185 -11.28 -13.57 16.40
N SER A 186 -10.55 -14.06 15.40
CA SER A 186 -10.45 -15.46 15.01
C SER A 186 -8.99 -15.92 15.09
N LYS A 187 -8.74 -17.05 15.77
CA LYS A 187 -7.38 -17.65 15.81
C LYS A 187 -7.07 -18.44 14.55
N GLY A 188 -8.09 -19.07 13.99
CA GLY A 188 -8.03 -19.92 12.81
C GLY A 188 -8.44 -19.16 11.56
N SER A 189 -9.27 -19.79 10.76
CA SER A 189 -9.66 -19.33 9.43
C SER A 189 -10.95 -18.50 9.46
N VAL A 190 -10.97 -17.47 8.63
CA VAL A 190 -12.17 -16.72 8.26
C VAL A 190 -12.39 -16.93 6.78
N GLU A 191 -13.44 -17.67 6.42
CA GLU A 191 -13.82 -17.94 5.04
C GLU A 191 -15.12 -17.25 4.70
N ILE A 192 -15.12 -16.49 3.60
CA ILE A 192 -16.29 -15.76 3.12
C ILE A 192 -16.49 -16.13 1.66
N THR A 193 -17.58 -16.84 1.40
CA THR A 193 -17.84 -17.47 0.10
C THR A 193 -19.30 -17.30 -0.34
N ASN A 194 -19.56 -17.62 -1.59
CA ASN A 194 -20.89 -17.67 -2.21
C ASN A 194 -21.71 -16.39 -1.98
N SER A 195 -21.14 -15.24 -2.38
CA SER A 195 -21.77 -13.91 -2.32
C SER A 195 -22.14 -13.45 -0.91
N SER A 196 -21.35 -13.85 0.09
CA SER A 196 -21.55 -13.43 1.48
C SER A 196 -20.81 -12.14 1.81
N ALA A 197 -21.20 -11.48 2.90
CA ALA A 197 -20.65 -10.18 3.26
C ALA A 197 -20.31 -10.04 4.75
N ILE A 198 -19.18 -9.41 5.03
CA ILE A 198 -18.85 -8.84 6.34
C ILE A 198 -18.90 -7.31 6.22
N LYS A 199 -19.59 -6.66 7.16
CA LYS A 199 -19.61 -5.20 7.31
C LYS A 199 -19.21 -4.84 8.73
N ILE A 200 -18.18 -4.01 8.87
CA ILE A 200 -17.70 -3.53 10.17
C ILE A 200 -17.58 -2.02 10.12
N SER A 201 -18.13 -1.32 11.11
CA SER A 201 -18.04 0.13 11.18
C SER A 201 -17.87 0.64 12.60
N GLN A 202 -17.14 1.76 12.76
CA GLN A 202 -16.86 2.37 14.08
C GLN A 202 -16.26 1.35 15.05
N ALA A 203 -15.18 0.69 14.62
CA ALA A 203 -14.56 -0.38 15.38
C ALA A 203 -13.24 0.08 16.00
N ARG A 204 -12.96 -0.33 17.24
CA ARG A 204 -11.73 0.05 17.93
C ARG A 204 -11.08 -1.13 18.63
N SER A 205 -9.76 -1.20 18.53
CA SER A 205 -8.91 -2.15 19.24
C SER A 205 -7.77 -1.41 19.96
N GLY A 206 -7.49 -1.77 21.22
CA GLY A 206 -6.28 -1.33 21.93
C GLY A 206 -5.01 -2.11 21.53
N GLY A 207 -5.15 -3.21 20.78
CA GLY A 207 -4.02 -3.93 20.19
C GLY A 207 -4.02 -3.86 18.68
N HIS A 208 -4.28 -5.00 18.03
CA HIS A 208 -4.30 -5.14 16.57
C HIS A 208 -5.72 -5.33 16.02
N GLY A 209 -5.93 -5.03 14.74
CA GLY A 209 -7.15 -5.36 14.01
C GLY A 209 -8.37 -4.59 14.53
N GLY A 210 -8.40 -3.28 14.30
CA GLY A 210 -9.49 -2.42 14.79
C GLY A 210 -10.87 -2.92 14.35
N GLY A 211 -11.01 -3.31 13.09
CA GLY A 211 -12.19 -4.03 12.58
C GLY A 211 -12.15 -5.51 12.98
N PHE A 212 -11.13 -6.25 12.58
CA PHE A 212 -10.97 -7.64 13.02
C PHE A 212 -9.53 -8.15 13.01
N SER A 213 -9.30 -9.22 13.76
CA SER A 213 -8.05 -9.98 13.76
C SER A 213 -8.36 -11.42 13.36
N ALA A 214 -7.67 -11.95 12.36
CA ALA A 214 -7.85 -13.32 11.89
C ALA A 214 -6.51 -14.07 11.85
N GLY A 215 -6.57 -15.39 11.89
CA GLY A 215 -5.41 -16.20 11.57
C GLY A 215 -5.15 -16.15 10.07
N ASN A 216 -6.11 -16.70 9.31
CA ASN A 216 -6.18 -16.65 7.85
C ASN A 216 -7.48 -15.98 7.41
N LEU A 217 -7.46 -15.26 6.29
CA LEU A 217 -8.65 -14.70 5.66
C LEU A 217 -8.70 -15.14 4.21
N THR A 218 -9.83 -15.74 3.82
CA THR A 218 -10.12 -16.14 2.46
C THR A 218 -11.46 -15.53 2.04
N VAL A 219 -11.44 -14.74 0.98
CA VAL A 219 -12.63 -14.08 0.44
C VAL A 219 -12.77 -14.50 -1.01
N VAL A 220 -13.84 -15.22 -1.34
CA VAL A 220 -14.03 -15.86 -2.65
C VAL A 220 -15.49 -15.80 -3.10
N ASN A 221 -15.76 -16.18 -4.35
CA ASN A 221 -17.09 -16.36 -4.93
C ASN A 221 -17.99 -15.10 -4.79
N LEU A 222 -17.49 -13.94 -5.23
CA LEU A 222 -18.18 -12.64 -5.19
C LEU A 222 -18.49 -12.12 -3.77
N SER A 223 -17.78 -12.61 -2.76
CA SER A 223 -17.96 -12.16 -1.39
C SER A 223 -17.25 -10.83 -1.10
N THR A 224 -17.70 -10.12 -0.07
CA THR A 224 -17.22 -8.78 0.25
C THR A 224 -16.86 -8.62 1.73
N VAL A 225 -15.78 -7.89 2.00
CA VAL A 225 -15.43 -7.40 3.34
C VAL A 225 -15.37 -5.88 3.28
N ASP A 226 -16.21 -5.22 4.06
CA ASP A 226 -16.27 -3.77 4.19
C ASP A 226 -15.93 -3.39 5.63
N VAL A 227 -14.89 -2.58 5.81
CA VAL A 227 -14.44 -2.10 7.12
C VAL A 227 -14.27 -0.58 7.05
N ALA A 228 -15.06 0.13 7.84
CA ALA A 228 -15.10 1.58 7.89
C ALA A 228 -14.84 2.10 9.31
N ASP A 229 -14.21 3.26 9.43
CA ASP A 229 -13.98 3.95 10.71
C ASP A 229 -13.41 3.03 11.80
N ALA A 230 -12.44 2.21 11.40
CA ALA A 230 -11.80 1.24 12.26
C ALA A 230 -10.41 1.72 12.68
N THR A 231 -10.10 1.58 13.98
CA THR A 231 -8.85 2.09 14.58
C THR A 231 -8.19 1.05 15.46
N SER A 232 -6.87 1.03 15.46
CA SER A 232 -6.07 0.12 16.29
C SER A 232 -4.90 0.88 16.89
N GLU A 233 -4.66 0.74 18.19
CA GLU A 233 -3.53 1.44 18.82
C GLU A 233 -2.16 0.89 18.37
N GLN A 234 -2.11 -0.36 17.88
CA GLN A 234 -0.88 -0.97 17.35
C GLN A 234 -0.87 -1.05 15.81
N GLN A 235 -1.37 -2.15 15.22
CA GLN A 235 -1.29 -2.47 13.79
C GLN A 235 -2.64 -2.87 13.20
N GLY A 236 -2.87 -2.54 11.93
CA GLY A 236 -4.06 -2.98 11.20
C GLY A 236 -5.34 -2.30 11.72
N GLY A 237 -5.50 -1.00 11.44
CA GLY A 237 -6.70 -0.24 11.82
C GLY A 237 -7.99 -0.90 11.30
N GLY A 238 -8.00 -1.35 10.05
CA GLY A 238 -9.05 -2.17 9.47
C GLY A 238 -8.97 -3.62 9.93
N PHE A 239 -7.93 -4.37 9.53
CA PHE A 239 -7.77 -5.75 9.99
C PHE A 239 -6.31 -6.19 10.15
N SER A 240 -6.11 -7.28 10.87
CA SER A 240 -4.79 -7.90 11.08
C SER A 240 -4.87 -9.42 10.82
N ALA A 241 -3.96 -9.93 9.98
CA ALA A 241 -3.82 -11.36 9.68
C ALA A 241 -2.45 -11.86 10.18
N THR A 242 -2.44 -12.74 11.20
CA THR A 242 -1.23 -12.97 12.05
C THR A 242 -0.73 -14.42 12.16
N THR A 243 -1.45 -15.44 11.68
CA THR A 243 -0.99 -16.85 11.80
C THR A 243 -0.66 -17.49 10.43
N LEU A 244 -0.31 -18.78 10.46
CA LEU A 244 0.85 -19.39 9.79
C LEU A 244 0.73 -19.76 8.30
N ASP A 245 -0.28 -19.35 7.54
CA ASP A 245 -0.38 -19.66 6.11
C ASP A 245 -0.90 -18.46 5.29
N ALA A 246 -0.56 -18.39 4.00
CA ALA A 246 -0.68 -17.21 3.13
C ALA A 246 -2.08 -16.54 3.12
N PHE A 247 -2.13 -15.21 2.92
CA PHE A 247 -3.38 -14.48 2.68
C PHE A 247 -3.71 -14.53 1.18
N GLU A 248 -4.80 -15.20 0.82
CA GLU A 248 -5.22 -15.40 -0.57
C GLU A 248 -6.61 -14.84 -0.84
N VAL A 249 -6.69 -13.93 -1.81
CA VAL A 249 -7.94 -13.42 -2.39
C VAL A 249 -8.03 -13.95 -3.82
N SER A 250 -8.84 -14.99 -4.08
CA SER A 250 -8.93 -15.64 -5.40
C SER A 250 -10.37 -15.97 -5.82
N SER A 251 -10.89 -15.40 -6.93
CA SER A 251 -12.03 -15.88 -7.77
C SER A 251 -12.64 -14.75 -8.60
N TRP A 252 -13.27 -15.10 -9.73
CA TRP A 252 -13.75 -14.27 -10.86
C TRP A 252 -14.61 -13.05 -10.47
N LYS A 253 -13.98 -12.03 -9.86
CA LYS A 253 -14.52 -10.85 -9.17
C LYS A 253 -14.69 -11.03 -7.65
N VAL A 254 -13.61 -11.33 -6.91
CA VAL A 254 -13.54 -10.86 -5.51
C VAL A 254 -13.33 -9.37 -5.55
N SER A 255 -14.42 -8.64 -5.64
CA SER A 255 -14.34 -7.31 -5.04
C SER A 255 -14.13 -7.56 -3.55
N LEU A 256 -12.87 -7.55 -3.07
CA LEU A 256 -12.58 -7.01 -1.75
C LEU A 256 -12.86 -5.52 -1.87
N LEU A 257 -14.14 -5.27 -2.04
CA LEU A 257 -14.77 -4.01 -2.04
C LEU A 257 -14.65 -3.53 -0.59
N LEU A 258 -13.44 -3.17 -0.13
CA LEU A 258 -13.34 -1.80 0.31
C LEU A 258 -13.71 -1.02 -0.96
N THR A 259 -14.98 -0.77 -1.15
CA THR A 259 -15.43 0.38 -1.90
C THR A 259 -16.48 0.84 -0.93
N VAL A 260 -16.08 1.86 -0.18
CA VAL A 260 -16.92 3.01 0.03
C VAL A 260 -17.49 3.39 -1.35
N MET A 261 -18.57 2.72 -1.79
CA MET A 261 -19.22 2.96 -3.08
C MET A 261 -19.72 4.40 -3.05
N ALA A 262 -19.19 5.21 -3.96
CA ALA A 262 -19.66 6.56 -4.18
C ALA A 262 -21.10 6.52 -4.74
N SER A 263 -22.07 6.70 -3.85
CA SER A 263 -23.02 7.80 -4.01
C SER A 263 -23.28 8.46 -2.66
N THR A 264 -22.24 8.69 -1.88
CA THR A 264 -22.25 9.69 -0.83
C THR A 264 -20.85 10.28 -0.73
N THR A 265 -20.82 11.60 -0.72
CA THR A 265 -19.73 12.47 -0.30
C THR A 265 -18.91 11.87 0.85
N ALA A 266 -17.59 11.91 0.69
CA ALA A 266 -16.54 11.68 1.68
C ALA A 266 -17.03 11.38 3.11
N SER A 267 -16.84 10.16 3.57
CA SER A 267 -16.58 9.90 4.99
C SER A 267 -15.10 9.57 5.15
N THR A 268 -14.47 10.26 6.07
CA THR A 268 -13.06 10.16 6.44
C THR A 268 -12.76 8.82 7.08
N VAL A 269 -12.14 7.90 6.34
CA VAL A 269 -11.55 6.71 6.96
C VAL A 269 -10.30 7.14 7.75
N SER A 270 -10.41 7.24 9.06
CA SER A 270 -9.28 7.52 9.96
C SER A 270 -8.73 6.21 10.50
N MET A 271 -8.01 5.46 9.67
CA MET A 271 -7.34 4.23 10.10
C MET A 271 -5.95 4.56 10.66
N ALA A 272 -5.87 5.07 11.89
CA ALA A 272 -4.58 5.34 12.52
C ALA A 272 -4.00 4.05 13.12
N ALA A 273 -2.79 3.69 12.70
CA ALA A 273 -1.94 2.68 13.33
C ALA A 273 -0.48 3.16 13.27
N SER A 274 0.36 2.66 14.17
CA SER A 274 1.80 2.95 14.15
C SER A 274 2.49 2.34 12.92
N PHE A 275 1.95 1.23 12.40
CA PHE A 275 2.35 0.53 11.18
C PHE A 275 1.14 -0.14 10.53
N GLY A 276 0.98 -0.02 9.20
CA GLY A 276 -0.10 -0.67 8.44
C GLY A 276 -1.49 -0.14 8.82
N GLY A 277 -1.72 1.16 8.56
CA GLY A 277 -2.93 1.90 8.91
C GLY A 277 -4.19 1.16 8.49
N GLY A 278 -4.32 0.82 7.21
CA GLY A 278 -5.43 0.02 6.71
C GLY A 278 -5.43 -1.43 7.19
N PHE A 279 -4.43 -2.23 6.82
CA PHE A 279 -4.31 -3.58 7.35
C PHE A 279 -2.85 -4.04 7.50
N PHE A 280 -2.67 -5.12 8.26
CA PHE A 280 -1.38 -5.76 8.47
C PHE A 280 -1.45 -7.25 8.08
N CYS A 281 -0.52 -7.69 7.26
CA CYS A 281 -0.32 -9.09 6.91
C CYS A 281 1.08 -9.52 7.33
N LYS A 282 1.17 -10.53 8.19
CA LYS A 282 2.47 -11.09 8.63
C LYS A 282 3.15 -11.96 7.56
N LYS A 283 2.49 -12.23 6.45
CA LYS A 283 2.94 -13.10 5.37
C LYS A 283 2.67 -12.45 4.01
N ASP A 284 2.51 -13.28 3.00
CA ASP A 284 2.23 -12.90 1.64
C ASP A 284 0.78 -12.43 1.51
N LEU A 285 0.59 -11.38 0.72
CA LEU A 285 -0.69 -10.85 0.27
C LEU A 285 -0.84 -11.20 -1.22
N THR A 286 -1.77 -12.10 -1.54
CA THR A 286 -2.12 -12.44 -2.93
C THR A 286 -3.49 -11.87 -3.29
N ILE A 287 -3.54 -11.09 -4.37
CA ILE A 287 -4.73 -10.50 -4.97
C ILE A 287 -4.88 -11.06 -6.39
N ALA A 288 -5.76 -12.05 -6.56
CA ALA A 288 -5.91 -12.82 -7.80
C ALA A 288 -7.39 -13.01 -8.18
N GLY A 289 -7.67 -13.53 -9.38
CA GLY A 289 -9.03 -13.81 -9.85
C GLY A 289 -9.86 -12.57 -10.24
N SER A 290 -9.24 -11.51 -10.77
CA SER A 290 -9.94 -10.26 -11.10
C SER A 290 -10.49 -9.56 -9.86
N SER A 291 -9.70 -9.63 -8.78
CA SER A 291 -10.07 -9.08 -7.50
C SER A 291 -9.81 -7.60 -7.42
N LYS A 292 -10.52 -6.89 -6.56
CA LYS A 292 -10.29 -5.47 -6.29
C LYS A 292 -10.06 -5.28 -4.81
N ILE A 293 -9.01 -4.56 -4.42
CA ILE A 293 -8.81 -3.98 -3.08
C ILE A 293 -8.77 -2.47 -3.23
N ILE A 294 -9.51 -1.73 -2.40
CA ILE A 294 -9.26 -0.29 -2.21
C ILE A 294 -8.80 -0.09 -0.77
N ILE A 295 -7.96 0.90 -0.55
CA ILE A 295 -7.60 1.38 0.78
C ILE A 295 -7.67 2.89 0.70
N ALA A 296 -8.38 3.51 1.63
CA ALA A 296 -8.37 4.94 1.77
C ALA A 296 -8.28 5.26 3.24
N GLY A 297 -7.42 6.20 3.64
CA GLY A 297 -7.48 6.70 5.00
C GLY A 297 -6.27 7.50 5.45
N ARG A 298 -6.45 8.43 6.39
CA ARG A 298 -5.53 9.57 6.59
C ARG A 298 -4.23 9.30 7.37
N ALA A 299 -4.08 8.16 8.03
CA ALA A 299 -2.98 7.89 8.94
C ALA A 299 -2.52 6.43 8.85
N GLY A 300 -1.33 6.12 9.39
CA GLY A 300 -0.76 4.77 9.47
C GLY A 300 -0.28 4.12 8.16
N GLY A 301 -0.41 4.78 7.01
CA GLY A 301 -0.18 4.19 5.69
C GLY A 301 -1.33 3.28 5.24
N GLY A 302 -1.28 2.76 4.01
CA GLY A 302 -2.32 1.85 3.49
C GLY A 302 -2.22 0.45 4.08
N PHE A 303 -1.12 -0.29 3.86
CA PHE A 303 -0.91 -1.58 4.54
C PHE A 303 0.57 -1.96 4.69
N LEU A 304 0.84 -2.96 5.53
CA LEU A 304 2.16 -3.59 5.68
C LEU A 304 2.03 -5.10 5.44
N ALA A 305 2.88 -5.63 4.57
CA ALA A 305 3.05 -7.06 4.31
C ALA A 305 4.50 -7.46 4.63
N ASP A 306 4.68 -8.35 5.62
CA ASP A 306 6.00 -8.92 5.95
C ASP A 306 6.47 -9.94 4.91
N GLY A 307 5.57 -10.43 4.06
CA GLY A 307 5.87 -11.32 2.95
C GLY A 307 5.88 -10.61 1.59
N GLU A 308 5.46 -11.37 0.58
CA GLU A 308 5.32 -10.94 -0.81
C GLU A 308 3.98 -10.26 -1.05
N VAL A 309 3.93 -9.33 -2.00
CA VAL A 309 2.69 -8.74 -2.49
C VAL A 309 2.53 -9.12 -3.96
N ILE A 310 1.57 -9.98 -4.25
CA ILE A 310 1.29 -10.49 -5.60
C ILE A 310 -0.08 -10.00 -6.04
N ILE A 311 -0.14 -9.26 -7.15
CA ILE A 311 -1.37 -8.83 -7.80
C ILE A 311 -1.41 -9.44 -9.20
N SER A 312 -2.32 -10.37 -9.45
CA SER A 312 -2.39 -11.16 -10.68
C SER A 312 -3.81 -11.33 -11.23
N GLN A 313 -3.95 -11.98 -12.38
CA GLN A 313 -5.23 -12.36 -13.00
C GLN A 313 -6.22 -11.21 -13.18
N SER A 314 -5.77 -10.08 -13.75
CA SER A 314 -6.56 -8.87 -13.97
C SER A 314 -7.12 -8.24 -12.68
N SER A 315 -6.38 -8.34 -11.59
CA SER A 315 -6.77 -7.76 -10.30
C SER A 315 -6.35 -6.30 -10.17
N ARG A 316 -6.93 -5.59 -9.21
CA ARG A 316 -6.72 -4.16 -8.97
C ARG A 316 -6.49 -3.85 -7.49
N LEU A 317 -5.41 -3.14 -7.20
CA LEU A 317 -5.14 -2.53 -5.90
C LEU A 317 -5.22 -1.00 -6.04
N GLN A 318 -6.04 -0.33 -5.24
CA GLN A 318 -6.14 1.12 -5.20
C GLN A 318 -5.85 1.65 -3.80
N ILE A 319 -4.94 2.61 -3.64
CA ILE A 319 -4.64 3.24 -2.34
C ILE A 319 -4.75 4.76 -2.45
N ARG A 320 -5.49 5.40 -1.54
CA ARG A 320 -5.79 6.83 -1.64
C ARG A 320 -5.70 7.58 -0.33
N ASN A 321 -5.10 8.77 -0.37
CA ASN A 321 -5.07 9.71 0.76
C ASN A 321 -4.47 9.11 2.04
N CYS A 322 -3.47 8.23 1.89
CA CYS A 322 -2.81 7.52 2.98
C CYS A 322 -1.51 8.17 3.41
N ALA A 323 -1.33 8.32 4.73
CA ALA A 323 -0.11 8.91 5.28
C ALA A 323 0.52 8.00 6.34
N ALA A 324 1.80 7.71 6.20
CA ALA A 324 2.61 6.97 7.17
C ALA A 324 3.67 7.87 7.80
N ASN A 325 3.88 7.76 9.11
CA ASN A 325 4.90 8.54 9.83
C ASN A 325 6.34 8.07 9.58
N ARG A 326 6.50 6.89 8.96
CA ARG A 326 7.79 6.30 8.60
C ARG A 326 7.84 6.03 7.10
N ASP A 327 7.71 4.78 6.69
CA ASP A 327 7.97 4.34 5.34
C ASP A 327 6.66 3.99 4.65
N ALA A 328 6.58 4.21 3.34
CA ALA A 328 5.46 3.87 2.49
C ALA A 328 4.10 4.47 2.86
N GLY A 329 3.69 5.55 2.18
CA GLY A 329 2.37 6.14 2.38
C GLY A 329 1.24 5.20 1.95
N GLY A 330 1.45 4.44 0.89
CA GLY A 330 0.56 3.42 0.36
C GLY A 330 0.80 2.04 0.99
N PHE A 331 1.88 1.33 0.64
CA PHE A 331 2.16 0.05 1.29
C PHE A 331 3.63 -0.31 1.42
N ASN A 332 3.94 -1.12 2.43
CA ASN A 332 5.29 -1.64 2.67
C ASN A 332 5.30 -3.15 2.45
N ALA A 333 6.17 -3.62 1.56
CA ALA A 333 6.44 -5.04 1.32
C ALA A 333 7.88 -5.37 1.74
N GLN A 334 8.04 -6.25 2.72
CA GLN A 334 9.37 -6.64 3.21
C GLN A 334 10.12 -7.57 2.25
N ARG A 335 9.42 -8.17 1.28
CA ARG A 335 10.01 -9.04 0.26
C ARG A 335 9.67 -8.51 -1.13
N PHE A 336 9.00 -9.29 -1.95
CA PHE A 336 8.80 -8.99 -3.37
C PHE A 336 7.47 -8.28 -3.62
N VAL A 337 7.43 -7.46 -4.67
CA VAL A 337 6.18 -6.92 -5.24
C VAL A 337 6.07 -7.40 -6.67
N GLN A 338 4.99 -8.12 -6.99
CA GLN A 338 4.72 -8.60 -8.34
C GLN A 338 3.35 -8.12 -8.80
N VAL A 339 3.30 -7.46 -9.95
CA VAL A 339 2.09 -7.03 -10.63
C VAL A 339 2.07 -7.69 -12.00
N MET A 340 1.18 -8.65 -12.21
CA MET A 340 1.17 -9.49 -13.40
C MET A 340 -0.20 -9.70 -14.02
N GLU A 341 -0.22 -10.21 -15.26
CA GLU A 341 -1.43 -10.71 -15.93
C GLU A 341 -2.55 -9.66 -16.04
N ASN A 342 -2.23 -8.50 -16.63
CA ASN A 342 -3.17 -7.38 -16.85
C ASN A 342 -3.74 -6.79 -15.55
N SER A 343 -2.95 -6.84 -14.48
CA SER A 343 -3.33 -6.26 -13.18
C SER A 343 -2.97 -4.78 -13.10
N THR A 344 -3.57 -4.08 -12.13
CA THR A 344 -3.34 -2.64 -11.92
C THR A 344 -3.12 -2.30 -10.46
N VAL A 345 -2.05 -1.58 -10.18
CA VAL A 345 -1.82 -0.92 -8.88
C VAL A 345 -1.94 0.59 -9.09
N GLU A 346 -2.78 1.24 -8.31
CA GLU A 346 -3.02 2.69 -8.38
C GLU A 346 -2.88 3.32 -7.00
N MET A 347 -2.06 4.36 -6.87
CA MET A 347 -1.87 5.11 -5.64
C MET A 347 -2.06 6.60 -5.88
N GLN A 348 -2.80 7.27 -4.99
CA GLN A 348 -3.08 8.70 -5.13
C GLN A 348 -3.05 9.45 -3.79
N GLY A 349 -2.32 10.55 -3.71
CA GLY A 349 -2.34 11.41 -2.52
C GLY A 349 -1.71 10.73 -1.30
N VAL A 350 -0.60 10.04 -1.49
CA VAL A 350 0.02 9.17 -0.48
C VAL A 350 1.31 9.77 0.05
N THR A 351 1.50 9.75 1.37
CA THR A 351 2.63 10.42 2.03
C THR A 351 3.37 9.49 2.98
N ALA A 352 4.68 9.39 2.84
CA ALA A 352 5.57 8.72 3.78
C ALA A 352 6.46 9.75 4.51
N GLY A 353 6.71 9.54 5.79
CA GLY A 353 7.66 10.36 6.57
C GLY A 353 9.12 10.20 6.12
N ARG A 354 9.49 9.07 5.50
CA ARG A 354 10.87 8.73 5.12
C ARG A 354 10.96 8.31 3.66
N TYR A 355 10.67 7.05 3.34
CA TYR A 355 10.87 6.46 2.01
C TYR A 355 9.57 6.13 1.29
N GLY A 356 9.60 6.18 -0.05
CA GLY A 356 8.57 5.59 -0.90
C GLY A 356 7.21 6.23 -0.68
N GLY A 357 6.97 7.44 -1.18
CA GLY A 357 5.71 8.16 -0.88
C GLY A 357 4.46 7.33 -1.18
N GLY A 358 4.49 6.56 -2.28
CA GLY A 358 3.55 5.49 -2.60
C GLY A 358 3.88 4.17 -1.92
N PHE A 359 4.95 3.47 -2.28
CA PHE A 359 5.25 2.20 -1.61
C PHE A 359 6.76 1.96 -1.44
N ALA A 360 7.09 1.03 -0.55
CA ALA A 360 8.44 0.57 -0.34
C ALA A 360 8.50 -0.95 -0.48
N ALA A 361 9.39 -1.44 -1.33
CA ALA A 361 9.69 -2.85 -1.49
C ALA A 361 11.14 -3.12 -1.09
N PHE A 362 11.35 -3.93 -0.06
CA PHE A 362 12.69 -4.32 0.39
C PHE A 362 13.29 -5.53 -0.37
N GLY A 363 12.55 -6.03 -1.36
CA GLY A 363 13.00 -7.02 -2.34
C GLY A 363 12.85 -6.50 -3.76
N ASP A 364 12.72 -7.43 -4.71
CA ASP A 364 12.56 -7.08 -6.12
C ASP A 364 11.13 -6.61 -6.43
N ILE A 365 11.02 -5.73 -7.41
CA ILE A 365 9.76 -5.29 -8.00
C ILE A 365 9.65 -5.86 -9.41
N GLN A 366 8.54 -6.50 -9.73
CA GLN A 366 8.24 -6.99 -11.07
C GLN A 366 6.88 -6.48 -11.53
N VAL A 367 6.86 -5.82 -12.69
CA VAL A 367 5.64 -5.44 -13.40
C VAL A 367 5.67 -6.14 -14.75
N ASN A 368 4.73 -7.08 -14.96
CA ASN A 368 4.65 -7.90 -16.16
C ASN A 368 3.24 -7.80 -16.79
N ALA A 369 3.16 -7.37 -18.05
CA ALA A 369 1.91 -7.15 -18.76
C ALA A 369 0.84 -6.43 -17.92
N SER A 370 1.24 -5.40 -17.16
CA SER A 370 0.42 -4.79 -16.10
C SER A 370 0.68 -3.30 -15.96
N LYS A 371 -0.12 -2.63 -15.12
CA LYS A 371 -0.05 -1.18 -14.91
C LYS A 371 0.28 -0.81 -13.46
N LEU A 372 1.21 0.12 -13.29
CA LEU A 372 1.53 0.76 -12.01
C LEU A 372 1.35 2.27 -12.15
N LEU A 373 0.39 2.84 -11.41
CA LEU A 373 0.06 4.26 -11.44
C LEU A 373 0.28 4.87 -10.05
N ILE A 374 1.07 5.94 -9.97
CA ILE A 374 1.30 6.67 -8.71
C ILE A 374 1.17 8.17 -8.98
N ALA A 375 0.27 8.84 -8.26
CA ALA A 375 0.03 10.26 -8.42
C ALA A 375 0.02 10.99 -7.08
N ASN A 376 0.57 12.21 -7.04
CA ASN A 376 0.57 13.08 -5.86
C ASN A 376 1.11 12.37 -4.62
N ALA A 377 2.28 11.73 -4.77
CA ALA A 377 2.94 10.99 -3.70
C ALA A 377 4.11 11.78 -3.11
N THR A 378 4.39 11.62 -1.82
CA THR A 378 5.47 12.36 -1.14
C THR A 378 6.23 11.49 -0.15
N ALA A 379 7.54 11.40 -0.32
CA ALA A 379 8.48 10.92 0.69
C ALA A 379 9.14 12.13 1.35
N VAL A 380 8.76 12.47 2.58
CA VAL A 380 9.07 13.77 3.20
C VAL A 380 10.57 13.98 3.37
N ALA A 381 11.29 12.98 3.87
CA ALA A 381 12.66 13.19 4.30
C ALA A 381 13.71 12.47 3.43
N TRP A 382 13.38 11.34 2.80
CA TRP A 382 14.35 10.48 2.13
C TRP A 382 13.92 10.21 0.67
N ASP A 383 14.16 9.01 0.16
CA ASP A 383 14.19 8.72 -1.26
C ASP A 383 12.87 8.16 -1.80
N GLY A 384 12.68 8.29 -3.12
CA GLY A 384 11.58 7.67 -3.86
C GLY A 384 10.23 8.32 -3.59
N GLY A 385 9.94 9.46 -4.22
CA GLY A 385 8.68 10.18 -3.98
C GLY A 385 7.45 9.37 -4.37
N GLY A 386 7.54 8.56 -5.43
CA GLY A 386 6.57 7.54 -5.80
C GLY A 386 6.82 6.20 -5.12
N PHE A 387 7.97 5.57 -5.31
CA PHE A 387 8.31 4.32 -4.60
C PHE A 387 9.81 4.09 -4.46
N ILE A 388 10.16 3.09 -3.64
CA ILE A 388 11.54 2.61 -3.49
C ILE A 388 11.62 1.10 -3.72
N ALA A 389 12.66 0.69 -4.44
CA ALA A 389 13.09 -0.70 -4.61
C ALA A 389 14.46 -0.87 -3.95
N ASP A 390 14.54 -1.68 -2.89
CA ASP A 390 15.82 -1.95 -2.22
C ASP A 390 16.74 -2.86 -3.05
N LYS A 391 16.14 -3.62 -3.98
CA LYS A 391 16.85 -4.49 -4.92
C LYS A 391 16.53 -4.11 -6.35
N SER A 392 16.32 -5.10 -7.22
CA SER A 392 16.14 -4.90 -8.64
C SER A 392 14.69 -4.57 -8.99
N MET A 393 14.52 -3.92 -10.14
CA MET A 393 13.21 -3.64 -10.73
C MET A 393 13.15 -4.18 -12.15
N GLN A 394 12.07 -4.90 -12.47
CA GLN A 394 11.78 -5.37 -13.82
C GLN A 394 10.43 -4.86 -14.29
N VAL A 395 10.41 -4.25 -15.49
CA VAL A 395 9.19 -3.79 -16.16
C VAL A 395 9.15 -4.39 -17.56
N VAL A 396 8.27 -5.36 -17.78
CA VAL A 396 8.31 -6.22 -18.97
C VAL A 396 6.94 -6.41 -19.64
N GLU A 397 6.95 -6.90 -20.88
CA GLU A 397 5.78 -7.42 -21.61
C GLU A 397 4.63 -6.41 -21.78
N ASN A 398 4.88 -5.24 -22.35
CA ASN A 398 3.89 -4.16 -22.53
C ASN A 398 3.35 -3.60 -21.21
N SER A 399 4.14 -3.66 -20.14
CA SER A 399 3.80 -2.99 -18.88
C SER A 399 3.90 -1.47 -19.00
N GLU A 400 3.06 -0.79 -18.21
CA GLU A 400 3.03 0.67 -18.11
C GLU A 400 3.29 1.09 -16.66
N VAL A 401 4.28 1.96 -16.46
CA VAL A 401 4.53 2.62 -15.17
C VAL A 401 4.35 4.13 -15.35
N GLU A 402 3.43 4.74 -14.60
CA GLU A 402 3.13 6.17 -14.66
C GLU A 402 3.24 6.80 -13.27
N ILE A 403 4.09 7.83 -13.15
CA ILE A 403 4.38 8.51 -11.90
C ILE A 403 4.23 10.02 -12.08
N LEU A 404 3.30 10.64 -11.36
CA LEU A 404 2.87 12.02 -11.59
C LEU A 404 2.89 12.86 -10.32
N GLY A 405 3.48 14.05 -10.37
CA GLY A 405 3.36 15.05 -9.30
C GLY A 405 3.94 14.56 -7.97
N VAL A 406 5.11 13.94 -7.99
CA VAL A 406 5.68 13.25 -6.82
C VAL A 406 6.91 13.97 -6.26
N ILE A 407 7.13 13.84 -4.95
CA ILE A 407 8.18 14.58 -4.24
C ILE A 407 8.98 13.65 -3.34
N ALA A 408 10.31 13.68 -3.45
CA ALA A 408 11.25 13.07 -2.53
C ALA A 408 12.05 14.13 -1.76
N GLY A 409 12.23 13.94 -0.46
CA GLY A 409 13.04 14.82 0.38
C GLY A 409 14.54 14.74 0.07
N SER A 410 15.01 13.64 -0.50
CA SER A 410 16.43 13.43 -0.81
C SER A 410 16.67 13.05 -2.28
N HIS A 411 16.53 11.79 -2.68
CA HIS A 411 16.84 11.34 -4.04
C HIS A 411 15.67 10.67 -4.76
N GLY A 412 15.67 10.72 -6.09
CA GLY A 412 14.71 9.96 -6.91
C GLY A 412 13.28 10.46 -6.73
N GLY A 413 12.96 11.64 -7.27
CA GLY A 413 11.64 12.26 -7.06
C GLY A 413 10.49 11.35 -7.50
N GLY A 414 10.62 10.70 -8.65
CA GLY A 414 9.78 9.61 -9.16
C GLY A 414 9.94 8.33 -8.34
N PHE A 415 11.10 7.69 -8.44
CA PHE A 415 11.42 6.52 -7.64
C PHE A 415 12.93 6.38 -7.41
N ALA A 416 13.31 5.54 -6.47
CA ALA A 416 14.70 5.14 -6.24
C ALA A 416 14.82 3.61 -6.27
N ALA A 417 15.81 3.10 -7.01
CA ALA A 417 16.17 1.69 -7.02
C ALA A 417 17.62 1.52 -6.57
N PHE A 418 17.86 0.63 -5.61
CA PHE A 418 19.20 0.37 -5.10
C PHE A 418 19.89 -0.83 -5.76
N GLY A 419 19.20 -1.57 -6.62
CA GLY A 419 19.78 -2.55 -7.54
C GLY A 419 19.52 -2.18 -9.01
N ASP A 420 19.69 -3.18 -9.88
CA ASP A 420 19.55 -3.02 -11.32
C ASP A 420 18.10 -2.80 -11.76
N ILE A 421 17.93 -2.04 -12.84
CA ILE A 421 16.64 -1.86 -13.52
C ILE A 421 16.69 -2.45 -14.90
N GLN A 422 15.68 -3.28 -15.21
CA GLN A 422 15.46 -3.82 -16.54
C GLN A 422 14.08 -3.40 -17.07
N VAL A 423 14.04 -2.76 -18.23
CA VAL A 423 12.81 -2.37 -18.93
C VAL A 423 12.78 -3.01 -20.31
N GLN A 424 11.86 -3.94 -20.55
CA GLN A 424 11.80 -4.71 -21.79
C GLN A 424 10.42 -4.73 -22.43
N GLY A 425 10.29 -4.12 -23.61
CA GLY A 425 9.01 -4.05 -24.32
C GLY A 425 7.96 -3.28 -23.53
N ALA A 426 8.35 -2.25 -22.77
CA ALA A 426 7.48 -1.55 -21.81
C ALA A 426 7.63 -0.03 -21.88
N SER A 427 6.76 0.70 -21.16
CA SER A 427 6.81 2.16 -21.09
C SER A 427 6.84 2.67 -19.64
N ILE A 428 7.72 3.64 -19.37
CA ILE A 428 7.76 4.37 -18.11
C ILE A 428 7.56 5.86 -18.39
N LEU A 429 6.58 6.48 -17.73
CA LEU A 429 6.33 7.91 -17.75
C LEU A 429 6.50 8.48 -16.34
N ILE A 430 7.36 9.50 -16.21
CA ILE A 430 7.52 10.29 -14.99
C ILE A 430 7.30 11.75 -15.33
N SER A 431 6.34 12.39 -14.67
CA SER A 431 6.04 13.81 -14.88
C SER A 431 5.96 14.57 -13.56
N GLU A 432 6.45 15.80 -13.55
CA GLU A 432 6.35 16.71 -12.39
C GLU A 432 6.95 16.11 -11.11
N ALA A 433 8.07 15.40 -11.25
CA ALA A 433 8.78 14.77 -10.15
C ALA A 433 9.85 15.69 -9.57
N SER A 434 10.00 15.73 -8.25
CA SER A 434 10.96 16.61 -7.57
C SER A 434 11.76 15.87 -6.50
N ALA A 435 13.07 16.12 -6.43
CA ALA A 435 13.97 15.62 -5.41
C ALA A 435 14.70 16.74 -4.66
N GLY A 436 14.70 16.68 -3.33
CA GLY A 436 15.34 17.67 -2.46
C GLY A 436 16.88 17.72 -2.55
N LYS A 437 17.51 16.71 -3.17
CA LYS A 437 18.94 16.68 -3.47
C LYS A 437 19.20 16.34 -4.94
N ASN A 438 19.22 15.05 -5.31
CA ASN A 438 19.62 14.61 -6.65
C ASN A 438 18.50 13.82 -7.34
N CYS A 439 18.56 13.71 -8.66
CA CYS A 439 17.81 12.74 -9.44
C CYS A 439 16.29 13.01 -9.40
N GLY A 440 15.86 14.10 -10.05
CA GLY A 440 14.49 14.61 -9.95
C GLY A 440 13.44 13.61 -10.43
N GLY A 441 13.71 12.86 -11.49
CA GLY A 441 12.87 11.78 -12.00
C GLY A 441 13.15 10.46 -11.33
N PHE A 442 14.33 9.86 -11.46
CA PHE A 442 14.64 8.64 -10.71
C PHE A 442 16.14 8.45 -10.42
N MET A 443 16.45 7.63 -9.42
CA MET A 443 17.82 7.24 -9.05
C MET A 443 18.00 5.74 -9.17
N VAL A 444 19.14 5.30 -9.72
CA VAL A 444 19.55 3.89 -9.79
C VAL A 444 20.95 3.73 -9.21
N ASN A 445 21.10 2.97 -8.13
CA ASN A 445 22.40 2.60 -7.55
C ASN A 445 22.91 1.25 -8.09
N GLY A 446 22.73 1.05 -9.38
CA GLY A 446 23.06 -0.15 -10.13
C GLY A 446 23.05 0.19 -11.61
N SER A 447 22.86 -0.81 -12.46
CA SER A 447 22.79 -0.63 -13.91
C SER A 447 21.37 -0.39 -14.40
N LEU A 448 21.22 0.38 -15.48
CA LEU A 448 19.94 0.61 -16.17
C LEU A 448 19.97 -0.02 -17.56
N GLN A 449 19.12 -1.02 -17.79
CA GLN A 449 18.98 -1.70 -19.09
C GLN A 449 17.59 -1.48 -19.68
N VAL A 450 17.54 -0.93 -20.89
CA VAL A 450 16.29 -0.57 -21.57
C VAL A 450 16.29 -1.15 -22.98
N THR A 451 15.48 -2.17 -23.21
CA THR A 451 15.40 -2.88 -24.51
C THR A 451 14.02 -2.78 -25.12
N THR A 452 13.91 -2.29 -26.36
CA THR A 452 12.63 -2.16 -27.09
C THR A 452 11.56 -1.41 -26.30
N SER A 453 11.96 -0.39 -25.54
CA SER A 453 11.11 0.28 -24.54
C SER A 453 11.13 1.81 -24.68
N GLN A 454 10.21 2.47 -23.98
CA GLN A 454 10.08 3.93 -23.96
C GLN A 454 10.17 4.48 -22.54
N LEU A 455 11.08 5.43 -22.31
CA LEU A 455 11.20 6.17 -21.07
C LEU A 455 10.94 7.65 -21.34
N HIS A 456 9.94 8.22 -20.68
CA HIS A 456 9.58 9.63 -20.79
C HIS A 456 9.68 10.30 -19.43
N LEU A 457 10.53 11.31 -19.33
CA LEU A 457 10.70 12.13 -18.14
C LEU A 457 10.37 13.57 -18.51
N LYS A 458 9.41 14.17 -17.81
CA LYS A 458 8.96 15.52 -18.06
C LYS A 458 8.94 16.35 -16.78
N GLN A 459 9.46 17.58 -16.85
CA GLN A 459 9.41 18.54 -15.74
C GLN A 459 9.99 18.00 -14.43
N ALA A 460 11.04 17.19 -14.54
CA ALA A 460 11.72 16.59 -13.40
C ALA A 460 12.73 17.58 -12.80
N LYS A 461 12.75 17.72 -11.47
CA LYS A 461 13.54 18.74 -10.77
C LYS A 461 14.39 18.14 -9.66
N ALA A 462 15.66 18.50 -9.62
CA ALA A 462 16.57 18.18 -8.52
C ALA A 462 17.16 19.45 -7.94
N ALA A 463 17.36 19.51 -6.62
CA ALA A 463 17.99 20.66 -6.00
C ALA A 463 19.48 20.81 -6.33
N ARG A 464 20.18 19.71 -6.66
CA ARG A 464 21.63 19.65 -6.92
C ARG A 464 21.91 19.07 -8.30
N SER A 465 21.89 17.74 -8.49
CA SER A 465 22.29 17.12 -9.76
C SER A 465 21.24 16.17 -10.33
N GLY A 466 21.27 15.92 -11.64
CA GLY A 466 20.42 14.95 -12.31
C GLY A 466 18.95 15.38 -12.34
N GLY A 467 18.61 16.46 -13.03
CA GLY A 467 17.22 16.94 -13.03
C GLY A 467 16.23 15.88 -13.53
N GLY A 468 16.60 15.16 -14.60
CA GLY A 468 15.91 13.98 -15.10
C GLY A 468 16.22 12.74 -14.27
N PHE A 469 17.42 12.16 -14.35
CA PHE A 469 17.75 10.97 -13.56
C PHE A 469 19.24 10.80 -13.32
N CYS A 470 19.59 9.90 -12.39
CA CYS A 470 20.96 9.46 -12.15
C CYS A 470 21.09 7.94 -12.16
N VAL A 471 22.22 7.45 -12.67
CA VAL A 471 22.61 6.04 -12.65
C VAL A 471 24.07 5.95 -12.21
N GLU A 472 24.33 5.14 -11.19
CA GLU A 472 25.69 4.98 -10.63
C GLU A 472 26.57 4.09 -11.50
N GLU A 473 26.01 3.06 -12.12
CA GLU A 473 26.73 2.17 -13.04
C GLU A 473 26.36 2.46 -14.52
N ASP A 474 26.40 1.43 -15.36
CA ASP A 474 26.23 1.55 -16.80
C ASP A 474 24.75 1.70 -17.17
N THR A 475 24.51 2.49 -18.22
CA THR A 475 23.19 2.70 -18.82
C THR A 475 23.21 2.16 -20.24
N GLU A 476 22.37 1.17 -20.54
CA GLU A 476 22.32 0.49 -21.83
C GLU A 476 20.93 0.61 -22.47
N LEU A 477 20.87 1.17 -23.67
CA LEU A 477 19.64 1.29 -24.45
C LEU A 477 19.76 0.53 -25.78
N HIS A 478 18.91 -0.48 -25.96
CA HIS A 478 18.82 -1.30 -27.16
C HIS A 478 17.48 -1.11 -27.88
N THR A 479 17.50 -0.47 -29.05
CA THR A 479 16.29 -0.21 -29.85
C THR A 479 15.19 0.50 -29.04
N SER A 480 15.61 1.46 -28.23
CA SER A 480 14.76 2.12 -27.23
C SER A 480 14.70 3.62 -27.43
N ARG A 481 13.68 4.24 -26.84
CA ARG A 481 13.49 5.68 -26.84
C ARG A 481 13.57 6.23 -25.42
N LEU A 482 14.37 7.27 -25.22
CA LEU A 482 14.48 8.02 -23.97
C LEU A 482 14.27 9.52 -24.26
N ASP A 483 13.21 10.08 -23.70
CA ASP A 483 12.93 11.52 -23.79
C ASP A 483 12.98 12.14 -22.39
N VAL A 484 13.92 13.05 -22.16
CA VAL A 484 14.02 13.89 -20.96
C VAL A 484 13.70 15.32 -21.37
N SER A 485 12.65 15.91 -20.81
CA SER A 485 12.16 17.22 -21.21
C SER A 485 11.85 18.12 -20.01
N GLU A 486 12.19 19.40 -20.14
CA GLU A 486 11.98 20.43 -19.12
C GLU A 486 12.62 20.05 -17.76
N ALA A 487 13.72 19.29 -17.79
CA ALA A 487 14.42 18.85 -16.58
C ALA A 487 15.30 19.97 -16.00
N GLN A 488 15.41 20.05 -14.66
CA GLN A 488 16.12 21.12 -13.97
C GLN A 488 16.98 20.61 -12.82
N ALA A 489 18.23 21.08 -12.75
CA ALA A 489 19.13 20.92 -11.61
C ALA A 489 19.98 22.19 -11.43
N SER A 490 20.54 22.41 -10.24
CA SER A 490 21.41 23.57 -9.96
C SER A 490 22.90 23.30 -10.16
N SER A 491 23.29 22.04 -10.34
CA SER A 491 24.65 21.58 -10.50
C SER A 491 24.80 20.69 -11.73
N ASP A 492 25.17 19.42 -11.56
CA ASP A 492 25.60 18.57 -12.66
C ASP A 492 24.43 17.82 -13.30
N GLY A 493 24.46 17.66 -14.62
CA GLY A 493 23.47 16.84 -15.33
C GLY A 493 22.05 17.40 -15.20
N GLY A 494 21.80 18.61 -15.70
CA GLY A 494 20.45 19.22 -15.64
C GLY A 494 19.37 18.31 -16.24
N GLY A 495 19.72 17.50 -17.23
CA GLY A 495 18.93 16.35 -17.69
C GLY A 495 19.38 15.03 -17.08
N MET A 496 20.59 14.57 -17.39
CA MET A 496 21.08 13.22 -17.04
C MET A 496 22.42 13.28 -16.32
N ASN A 497 22.55 12.56 -15.20
CA ASN A 497 23.81 12.41 -14.47
C ASN A 497 24.23 10.92 -14.38
N LEU A 498 25.08 10.48 -15.30
CA LEU A 498 25.52 9.09 -15.40
C LEU A 498 26.96 8.95 -14.89
N HIS A 499 27.15 8.17 -13.83
CA HIS A 499 28.47 7.91 -13.27
C HIS A 499 29.19 6.75 -13.97
N GLY A 500 28.44 5.85 -14.62
CA GLY A 500 28.97 4.86 -15.55
C GLY A 500 28.89 5.29 -17.01
N LYS A 501 28.97 4.30 -17.90
CA LYS A 501 28.97 4.49 -19.36
C LYS A 501 27.55 4.56 -19.89
N LEU A 502 27.38 5.31 -20.97
CA LEU A 502 26.17 5.30 -21.78
C LEU A 502 26.41 4.47 -23.04
N HIS A 503 25.74 3.33 -23.15
CA HIS A 503 25.76 2.45 -24.31
C HIS A 503 24.44 2.55 -25.07
N LEU A 504 24.49 2.93 -26.34
CA LEU A 504 23.32 3.04 -27.22
C LEU A 504 23.49 2.14 -28.44
N HIS A 505 22.47 1.35 -28.74
CA HIS A 505 22.43 0.50 -29.93
C HIS A 505 21.06 0.58 -30.61
N GLY A 506 20.98 1.24 -31.76
CA GLY A 506 19.71 1.45 -32.46
C GLY A 506 18.71 2.34 -31.70
N SER A 507 19.19 3.23 -30.82
CA SER A 507 18.35 3.95 -29.84
C SER A 507 18.27 5.44 -30.10
N PHE A 508 17.21 6.07 -29.59
CA PHE A 508 16.94 7.51 -29.73
C PHE A 508 16.87 8.17 -28.35
N VAL A 509 17.71 9.18 -28.12
CA VAL A 509 17.79 9.93 -26.86
C VAL A 509 17.55 11.41 -27.13
N THR A 510 16.58 12.01 -26.44
CA THR A 510 16.33 13.47 -26.44
C THR A 510 16.47 14.02 -25.04
N ILE A 511 17.24 15.09 -24.87
CA ILE A 511 17.46 15.79 -23.62
C ILE A 511 17.16 17.28 -23.86
N GLN A 512 16.15 17.78 -23.17
CA GLN A 512 15.83 19.19 -23.09
C GLN A 512 15.80 19.57 -21.61
N SER A 513 16.77 20.36 -21.17
CA SER A 513 16.94 20.68 -19.75
C SER A 513 17.41 22.10 -19.55
N SER A 514 16.72 22.83 -18.70
CA SER A 514 17.12 24.17 -18.26
C SER A 514 17.83 24.05 -16.92
N GLY A 515 19.14 24.33 -16.87
CA GLY A 515 19.80 24.61 -15.59
C GLY A 515 19.15 25.83 -14.96
N ASN A 516 18.81 25.80 -13.67
CA ASN A 516 18.45 27.04 -12.99
C ASN A 516 19.74 27.66 -12.46
N VAL A 517 19.88 28.98 -12.65
CA VAL A 517 20.84 29.78 -11.89
C VAL A 517 20.52 29.55 -10.41
N PRO A 518 21.47 29.09 -9.58
CA PRO A 518 21.22 28.97 -8.16
C PRO A 518 20.77 30.34 -7.65
N GLU A 519 19.55 30.45 -7.10
CA GLU A 519 19.29 31.56 -6.19
C GLU A 519 20.31 31.43 -5.06
N PRO A 520 21.09 32.47 -4.74
CA PRO A 520 22.07 32.43 -3.68
C PRO A 520 21.34 32.14 -2.37
N ARG A 521 21.32 30.87 -1.95
CA ARG A 521 20.77 30.47 -0.67
C ARG A 521 21.80 30.81 0.39
N GLU A 522 21.45 31.73 1.28
CA GLU A 522 22.12 31.87 2.56
C GLU A 522 22.06 30.51 3.27
N GLU A 523 23.22 29.90 3.51
CA GLU A 523 23.35 28.73 4.37
C GLU A 523 22.83 29.10 5.76
N SER A 524 21.58 28.78 6.07
CA SER A 524 21.07 28.88 7.43
C SER A 524 21.63 27.71 8.24
N ASP A 525 22.60 28.04 9.08
CA ASP A 525 23.25 27.22 10.10
C ASP A 525 22.37 26.11 10.70
N CYS A 526 22.75 24.85 10.46
CA CYS A 526 22.51 23.78 11.42
C CYS A 526 23.69 23.76 12.38
N SER A 527 23.51 24.32 13.58
CA SER A 527 24.51 24.39 14.63
C SER A 527 24.93 22.99 15.12
N CYS A 528 26.12 22.55 14.77
CA CYS A 528 26.92 21.62 15.55
C CYS A 528 28.35 22.18 15.64
N SER A 529 28.69 22.63 16.84
CA SER A 529 29.97 23.22 17.22
C SER A 529 31.13 22.22 17.10
N SER A 530 32.16 22.57 16.31
CA SER A 530 33.54 22.77 16.82
C SER A 530 34.56 23.04 15.70
N SER A 531 35.27 24.17 15.87
CA SER A 531 36.64 24.53 15.41
C SER A 531 36.96 24.61 13.90
N GLU A 532 37.10 25.87 13.46
CA GLU A 532 38.17 26.44 12.62
C GLU A 532 38.76 25.59 11.48
N SER A 533 38.36 25.89 10.24
CA SER A 533 39.34 26.23 9.19
C SER A 533 38.69 27.08 8.09
N THR A 534 39.23 28.27 7.89
CA THR A 534 38.95 29.17 6.76
C THR A 534 39.70 28.66 5.53
N SER A 535 39.00 27.94 4.66
CA SER A 535 39.41 27.79 3.26
C SER A 535 38.20 28.11 2.39
N GLN A 536 38.28 29.19 1.61
CA GLN A 536 37.36 29.44 0.51
C GLN A 536 37.50 28.26 -0.46
N ALA A 537 36.53 27.34 -0.42
CA ALA A 537 36.41 26.31 -1.43
C ALA A 537 36.23 27.00 -2.80
N PRO A 538 37.00 26.65 -3.84
CA PRO A 538 36.76 27.15 -5.17
C PRO A 538 35.32 26.82 -5.56
N ALA A 539 34.61 27.78 -6.15
CA ALA A 539 33.26 27.58 -6.67
C ALA A 539 33.24 26.27 -7.48
N ALA A 540 32.43 25.30 -7.03
CA ALA A 540 32.34 24.01 -7.68
C ALA A 540 31.95 24.25 -9.15
N ALA A 541 32.85 23.93 -10.07
CA ALA A 541 32.59 24.07 -11.49
C ALA A 541 31.45 23.11 -11.85
N PHE A 542 30.27 23.67 -12.11
CA PHE A 542 29.09 22.95 -12.62
C PHE A 542 29.42 22.26 -13.96
N ARG A 543 29.06 20.98 -14.12
CA ARG A 543 29.39 20.17 -15.32
C ARG A 543 28.16 19.54 -15.95
N GLY A 544 28.04 19.63 -17.28
CA GLY A 544 27.04 18.87 -18.03
C GLY A 544 25.63 19.42 -17.85
N GLY A 545 25.39 20.68 -18.22
CA GLY A 545 24.08 21.33 -18.03
C GLY A 545 22.90 20.56 -18.63
N GLY A 546 23.13 19.72 -19.65
CA GLY A 546 22.21 18.68 -20.10
C GLY A 546 22.61 17.25 -19.72
N LEU A 547 23.81 16.83 -20.11
CA LEU A 547 24.27 15.44 -19.97
C LEU A 547 25.64 15.37 -19.28
N TYR A 548 25.74 14.56 -18.23
CA TYR A 548 27.00 14.11 -17.65
C TYR A 548 27.13 12.59 -17.84
N ALA A 549 28.29 12.11 -18.32
CA ALA A 549 28.58 10.68 -18.47
C ALA A 549 30.07 10.35 -18.29
N GLN A 550 30.39 9.12 -17.85
CA GLN A 550 31.78 8.68 -17.75
C GLN A 550 32.35 8.26 -19.11
N ALA A 551 31.53 7.74 -20.02
CA ALA A 551 31.87 7.53 -21.44
C ALA A 551 30.58 7.42 -22.25
N ILE A 552 30.66 7.62 -23.57
CA ILE A 552 29.54 7.39 -24.49
C ILE A 552 30.00 6.44 -25.58
N VAL A 553 29.23 5.38 -25.80
CA VAL A 553 29.37 4.46 -26.93
C VAL A 553 28.02 4.37 -27.62
N ALA A 554 27.95 4.80 -28.86
CA ALA A 554 26.71 4.80 -29.63
C ALA A 554 26.92 4.11 -30.99
N VAL A 555 26.05 3.16 -31.31
CA VAL A 555 26.00 2.43 -32.58
C VAL A 555 24.61 2.57 -33.18
N ASP A 556 24.53 3.02 -34.43
CA ASP A 556 23.28 3.25 -35.16
C ASP A 556 22.23 4.04 -34.34
N SER A 557 22.67 5.03 -33.57
CA SER A 557 21.85 5.73 -32.57
C SER A 557 21.82 7.24 -32.78
N GLU A 558 20.81 7.90 -32.21
CA GLU A 558 20.64 9.35 -32.28
C GLU A 558 20.54 9.94 -30.87
N ILE A 559 21.32 10.99 -30.62
CA ILE A 559 21.34 11.75 -29.37
C ILE A 559 21.09 13.22 -29.70
N PHE A 560 20.10 13.81 -29.06
CA PHE A 560 19.73 15.21 -29.19
C PHE A 560 19.78 15.90 -27.82
N VAL A 561 20.51 17.00 -27.71
CA VAL A 561 20.63 17.79 -26.47
C VAL A 561 20.32 19.27 -26.75
N SER A 562 19.45 19.88 -25.93
CA SER A 562 18.99 21.26 -26.09
C SER A 562 18.63 21.97 -24.79
N GLY A 563 18.56 23.32 -24.82
CA GLY A 563 17.77 24.11 -23.87
C GLY A 563 18.46 24.69 -22.62
N LEU A 564 19.69 25.22 -22.74
CA LEU A 564 20.46 25.73 -21.59
C LEU A 564 20.09 27.15 -21.13
N PRO A 565 20.36 27.49 -19.85
CA PRO A 565 20.00 28.79 -19.27
C PRO A 565 20.77 29.98 -19.84
N GLU A 566 20.24 31.18 -19.56
CA GLU A 566 20.78 32.49 -19.93
C GLU A 566 22.29 32.64 -19.63
N ALA A 567 22.97 33.39 -20.50
CA ALA A 567 24.40 33.33 -20.79
C ALA A 567 25.39 33.71 -19.67
N ASP A 568 24.91 34.21 -18.51
CA ASP A 568 25.78 34.90 -17.55
C ASP A 568 26.63 33.98 -16.64
N LEU A 569 26.47 32.65 -16.73
CA LEU A 569 27.22 31.67 -15.93
C LEU A 569 27.74 30.49 -16.78
N ALA A 570 28.39 30.79 -17.91
CA ALA A 570 28.99 29.79 -18.78
C ALA A 570 30.09 28.97 -18.06
N VAL A 571 29.77 27.73 -17.67
CA VAL A 571 30.73 26.74 -17.13
C VAL A 571 31.06 25.67 -18.18
N GLU A 572 32.21 25.00 -18.05
CA GLU A 572 32.64 23.89 -18.93
C GLU A 572 31.56 22.79 -19.08
N GLY A 573 31.33 22.36 -20.32
CA GLY A 573 30.39 21.29 -20.66
C GLY A 573 28.94 21.70 -20.47
N SER A 574 28.58 22.94 -20.84
CA SER A 574 27.24 23.48 -20.66
C SER A 574 26.19 22.56 -21.30
N GLY A 575 26.48 21.97 -22.48
CA GLY A 575 25.62 20.96 -23.11
C GLY A 575 25.83 19.56 -22.53
N ALA A 576 26.98 18.97 -22.84
CA ALA A 576 27.39 17.67 -22.34
C ALA A 576 28.83 17.70 -21.80
N PHE A 577 29.05 16.99 -20.70
CA PHE A 577 30.36 16.70 -20.13
C PHE A 577 30.57 15.19 -20.10
N VAL A 578 31.55 14.70 -20.85
CA VAL A 578 31.91 13.29 -20.92
C VAL A 578 33.33 13.12 -20.42
N LYS A 579 33.51 12.44 -19.28
CA LYS A 579 34.86 12.34 -18.67
C LYS A 579 35.81 11.44 -19.47
N GLY A 580 35.29 10.43 -20.13
CA GLY A 580 36.03 9.43 -20.91
C GLY A 580 35.88 9.62 -22.42
N PRO A 581 35.97 8.55 -23.22
CA PRO A 581 35.81 8.63 -24.66
C PRO A 581 34.34 8.77 -25.07
N VAL A 582 34.14 9.44 -26.21
CA VAL A 582 32.89 9.45 -26.98
C VAL A 582 33.15 8.70 -28.28
N GLN A 583 32.52 7.53 -28.44
CA GLN A 583 32.63 6.67 -29.61
C GLN A 583 31.29 6.62 -30.33
N LEU A 584 31.23 7.15 -31.55
CA LEU A 584 30.02 7.14 -32.37
C LEU A 584 30.28 6.31 -33.64
N VAL A 585 29.50 5.25 -33.85
CA VAL A 585 29.49 4.43 -35.07
C VAL A 585 28.13 4.55 -35.75
N ASN A 586 28.09 5.05 -36.99
CA ASN A 586 26.86 5.33 -37.75
C ASN A 586 25.79 6.07 -36.93
N SER A 587 26.23 6.94 -36.02
CA SER A 587 25.37 7.59 -35.04
C SER A 587 25.38 9.10 -35.20
N THR A 588 24.36 9.77 -34.68
CA THR A 588 24.26 11.22 -34.73
C THR A 588 24.21 11.79 -33.32
N LEU A 589 25.07 12.78 -33.03
CA LEU A 589 25.00 13.60 -31.83
C LEU A 589 24.74 15.05 -32.24
N GLN A 590 23.59 15.59 -31.83
CA GLN A 590 23.18 16.96 -32.14
C GLN A 590 23.03 17.79 -30.85
N PHE A 591 23.59 18.98 -30.88
CA PHE A 591 23.37 20.00 -29.87
C PHE A 591 22.67 21.19 -30.50
N ARG A 592 21.57 21.64 -29.89
CA ARG A 592 20.81 22.82 -30.37
C ARG A 592 20.60 23.84 -29.27
N GLU A 593 20.67 25.11 -29.65
CA GLU A 593 20.29 26.24 -28.79
C GLU A 593 21.02 26.19 -27.44
N LEU A 594 22.32 25.89 -27.49
CA LEU A 594 23.17 25.89 -26.31
C LEU A 594 23.72 27.29 -26.05
N LEU A 595 23.66 27.72 -24.80
CA LEU A 595 24.33 28.91 -24.29
C LEU A 595 25.47 28.44 -23.38
N GLY A 596 26.70 28.93 -23.60
CA GLY A 596 27.86 28.60 -22.77
C GLY A 596 29.18 28.50 -23.53
N ALA A 597 30.25 28.10 -22.85
CA ALA A 597 31.61 28.08 -23.42
C ALA A 597 31.93 26.79 -24.21
N THR A 598 31.31 25.65 -23.85
CA THR A 598 31.61 24.34 -24.45
C THR A 598 30.37 23.45 -24.56
N ALA A 599 30.10 22.94 -25.76
CA ALA A 599 28.95 22.08 -26.06
C ALA A 599 29.23 20.68 -25.57
N LEU A 600 30.47 20.25 -25.79
CA LEU A 600 30.98 18.95 -25.43
C LEU A 600 32.40 19.12 -24.90
N THR A 601 32.61 18.65 -23.68
CA THR A 601 33.94 18.38 -23.13
C THR A 601 34.14 16.89 -23.09
N SER A 602 35.18 16.37 -23.74
CA SER A 602 35.51 14.94 -23.77
C SER A 602 37.01 14.70 -23.67
N HIS A 603 37.40 13.55 -23.12
CA HIS A 603 38.80 13.13 -23.18
C HIS A 603 39.20 12.70 -24.59
N CYS A 604 38.30 12.04 -25.30
CA CYS A 604 38.52 11.60 -26.68
C CYS A 604 37.23 11.55 -27.50
N LEU A 605 37.34 11.77 -28.80
CA LEU A 605 36.21 11.71 -29.74
C LEU A 605 36.59 10.83 -30.94
N GLU A 606 35.84 9.74 -31.13
CA GLU A 606 36.00 8.79 -32.23
C GLU A 606 34.71 8.72 -33.04
N LEU A 607 34.80 9.07 -34.34
CA LEU A 607 33.66 9.11 -35.26
C LEU A 607 33.89 8.13 -36.43
N SER A 608 33.01 7.14 -36.58
CA SER A 608 33.03 6.20 -37.71
C SER A 608 31.66 6.17 -38.41
N GLY A 609 31.55 6.87 -39.55
CA GLY A 609 30.26 6.97 -40.25
C GLY A 609 29.21 7.83 -39.52
N SER A 610 29.65 8.61 -38.54
CA SER A 610 28.80 9.37 -37.62
C SER A 610 28.82 10.87 -37.92
N ALA A 611 27.81 11.58 -37.44
CA ALA A 611 27.69 13.02 -37.53
C ALA A 611 27.65 13.66 -36.13
N LEU A 612 28.41 14.75 -35.96
CA LEU A 612 28.34 15.64 -34.80
C LEU A 612 27.91 17.01 -35.32
N SER A 613 26.78 17.53 -34.83
CA SER A 613 26.22 18.82 -35.26
C SER A 613 26.01 19.75 -34.07
N LEU A 614 26.44 21.00 -34.23
CA LEU A 614 26.18 22.11 -33.31
C LEU A 614 25.30 23.10 -34.09
N GLN A 615 24.09 23.39 -33.63
CA GLN A 615 23.20 24.34 -34.32
C GLN A 615 22.71 25.42 -33.35
N GLY A 616 22.92 26.69 -33.71
CA GLY A 616 22.48 27.82 -32.89
C GLY A 616 23.24 27.93 -31.55
N ALA A 617 24.49 27.49 -31.52
CA ALA A 617 25.36 27.54 -30.36
C ALA A 617 26.31 28.75 -30.50
N THR A 618 26.11 29.80 -29.70
CA THR A 618 26.95 31.02 -29.73
C THR A 618 28.08 30.90 -28.70
N ASP A 619 29.33 31.04 -29.15
CA ASP A 619 30.56 30.92 -28.33
C ASP A 619 30.84 29.52 -27.75
N VAL A 620 30.25 28.49 -28.37
CA VAL A 620 30.30 27.13 -27.87
C VAL A 620 31.33 26.30 -28.65
N GLY A 621 32.46 25.95 -28.01
CA GLY A 621 33.51 25.10 -28.58
C GLY A 621 33.37 23.61 -28.27
N LEU A 622 34.17 22.79 -28.94
CA LEU A 622 34.50 21.41 -28.52
C LEU A 622 35.80 21.46 -27.72
N SER A 623 35.79 20.95 -26.49
CA SER A 623 37.01 20.82 -25.66
C SER A 623 37.46 19.37 -25.61
N LEU A 624 38.61 19.07 -26.24
CA LEU A 624 39.21 17.75 -26.26
C LEU A 624 40.50 17.78 -25.42
N GLN A 625 40.55 16.99 -24.35
CA GLN A 625 41.66 17.04 -23.39
C GLN A 625 42.89 16.20 -23.81
N ASN A 626 42.80 15.38 -24.86
CA ASN A 626 43.89 14.54 -25.32
C ASN A 626 44.21 14.77 -26.81
N SER A 627 45.43 15.21 -27.10
CA SER A 627 45.90 15.50 -28.46
C SER A 627 46.18 14.25 -29.31
N ASN A 628 46.16 13.04 -28.73
CA ASN A 628 46.43 11.79 -29.45
C ASN A 628 45.16 11.13 -30.04
N CYS A 629 44.01 11.79 -29.99
CA CYS A 629 42.78 11.26 -30.57
C CYS A 629 42.78 11.39 -32.11
N SER A 630 42.70 10.26 -32.81
CA SER A 630 42.63 10.21 -34.26
C SER A 630 41.20 10.45 -34.75
N CYS A 631 40.89 11.68 -35.18
CA CYS A 631 39.63 11.97 -35.87
C CYS A 631 39.80 11.66 -37.36
N ASN A 632 39.33 10.49 -37.81
CA ASN A 632 39.58 10.00 -39.17
C ASN A 632 38.61 10.56 -40.25
N LYS A 633 37.79 11.57 -39.92
CA LYS A 633 36.82 12.19 -40.83
C LYS A 633 36.63 13.69 -40.58
N THR A 634 36.15 14.37 -41.63
CA THR A 634 35.80 15.79 -41.66
C THR A 634 34.69 16.11 -40.65
N LEU A 635 35.01 16.93 -39.66
CA LEU A 635 34.03 17.55 -38.76
C LEU A 635 33.33 18.67 -39.55
N ASP A 636 32.07 18.48 -39.95
CA ASP A 636 31.27 19.53 -40.62
C ASP A 636 30.67 20.44 -39.52
N VAL A 637 31.43 21.45 -39.10
CA VAL A 637 30.95 22.52 -38.20
C VAL A 637 30.16 23.50 -39.05
N ARG A 638 28.84 23.59 -38.86
CA ARG A 638 27.96 24.52 -39.57
C ARG A 638 27.41 25.59 -38.65
#